data_AF-A0A0G4L3M7-F1
#
_entry.id   AF-A0A0G4L3M7-F1
#
_cell.length_a   1.000
_cell.length_b   1.000
_cell.length_c   1.000
_cell.angle_alpha   90.00
_cell.angle_beta   90.00
_cell.angle_gamma   90.00
#
_symmetry.space_group_name_H-M   'P 1'
#
loop_
_entity.id
_entity.type
_entity.pdbx_description
1 polymer ?
#
loop_
_entity_poly.entity_id
_entity_poly.type
_entity_poly.pdbx_seq_one_letter_code
_entity_poly.pdbx_strand_id
1 'polypeptide(L)'
;MARLAKCILQGFFIAPIEALPEISITDITFTHERGTYMGIYAFTLAGSNYFAPVICGFIAQYQGWQWVFYWPAIFLGFVFIFLFLFMEETNYNRKSTGANIKTPTPVADIFIDEKNASSAAGPSTASETGETFPAPKTFIQKMSLWQPSPGQSMLSRALRSLSYLSWPVIFYAGFSYGSYLIWFNVLNATSSIILSGPPYNFPPSMVGLSYISCFVGVILGSIFSGRLSDWLTIKLARRNNGIMESEYRLWPFSLCVVVVPGGLILWGVGAAHGIHWFGLIFAMGCLAFATTVGVTLSVNYLIDSYHDISGDAIVTIILVRNTMSFAVSYGITPWLMNLGYQNCFISAAFIGMATSSVFFVMIKYGKKLRIRSASKYHRLVNAAESKCRQCHWPVSADLVDRRFASHKDSRHHTTTEEPAKPIASHYRAHSATSPFEDDHNSAPTESSPPIQPLIHISHLLAESRASHLTVSREMPAVLSRHFVEKCFTLLLLPICHPGFSQDWLGEIKDLMVSHDCLYYSVLAYAASHVFLMDTSTRIQGLALTYYTKATRAMSCLLESETHPELHNGLLMSVMLLYLHGCMGIGTYTDIPMHVNAAIRIIKTRLLDRHKTVHRLFDRLAVESVLYQIFLATTGLWTQEAEAEHKFDAVFWARAEDFLDRSTIFPGQPISLNSPVLGVPISLFRLSFMLRKQYGSGLALDSEMLSRIRDEVAECEALLLCVRTAESSTCEEGSTEDMYYKDASCLFGIIISLLFEQLCRPHIGAGPLLPEPSESWQVDKAMRILRRHEHAEGWSRCFIGNWPVYTLGLFMKSHNDQEVIRNDLQQRWSLTGFSQVCRFQGDLEHIWASRRSSVEEESLR
;
A
#
# COMPACT_ATOMS: atom_id res chain seq x y z
N MET A 1 14.67 36.78 -41.01
CA MET A 1 15.42 35.57 -40.60
C MET A 1 15.83 35.58 -39.13
N ALA A 2 16.70 36.48 -38.67
CA ALA A 2 17.22 36.47 -37.29
C ALA A 2 16.14 36.52 -36.18
N ARG A 3 15.10 37.34 -36.34
CA ARG A 3 13.98 37.42 -35.39
C ARG A 3 13.19 36.11 -35.29
N LEU A 4 13.06 35.40 -36.41
CA LEU A 4 12.33 34.13 -36.50
C LEU A 4 13.15 33.00 -35.88
N ALA A 5 14.46 32.96 -36.16
CA ALA A 5 15.40 32.03 -35.52
C ALA A 5 15.45 32.22 -33.99
N LYS A 6 15.47 33.48 -33.51
CA LYS A 6 15.35 33.79 -32.08
C LYS A 6 14.08 33.19 -31.47
N CYS A 7 12.92 33.39 -32.09
CA CYS A 7 11.66 32.87 -31.58
C CYS A 7 11.62 31.33 -31.58
N ILE A 8 12.19 30.66 -32.59
CA ILE A 8 12.27 29.19 -32.66
C ILE A 8 13.15 28.66 -31.54
N LEU A 9 14.36 29.21 -31.37
CA LEU A 9 15.28 28.82 -30.30
C LEU A 9 14.65 29.06 -28.92
N GLN A 10 14.05 30.23 -28.72
CA GLN A 10 13.37 30.57 -27.47
C GLN A 10 12.21 29.61 -27.17
N GLY A 11 11.41 29.24 -28.16
CA GLY A 11 10.33 28.26 -27.98
C GLY A 11 10.84 26.88 -27.59
N PHE A 12 11.91 26.40 -28.24
CA PHE A 12 12.50 25.09 -27.95
C PHE A 12 13.04 24.99 -26.51
N PHE A 13 13.75 26.03 -26.04
CA PHE A 13 14.34 26.02 -24.69
C PHE A 13 13.33 26.37 -23.57
N ILE A 14 12.24 27.08 -23.87
CA ILE A 14 11.21 27.41 -22.86
C ILE A 14 10.22 26.26 -22.67
N ALA A 15 9.97 25.43 -23.68
CA ALA A 15 8.97 24.36 -23.60
C ALA A 15 9.13 23.40 -22.39
N PRO A 16 10.34 22.95 -22.00
CA PRO A 16 10.51 22.10 -20.82
C PRO A 16 10.17 22.82 -19.50
N ILE A 17 10.45 24.13 -19.41
CA ILE A 17 10.20 24.94 -18.22
C ILE A 17 8.70 25.00 -17.89
N GLU A 18 7.85 24.89 -18.91
CA GLU A 18 6.40 24.92 -18.74
C GLU A 18 5.85 23.60 -18.17
N ALA A 19 6.46 22.46 -18.49
CA ALA A 19 5.95 21.13 -18.09
C ALA A 19 6.59 20.58 -16.80
N LEU A 20 7.88 20.87 -16.56
CA LEU A 20 8.63 20.28 -15.44
C LEU A 20 8.10 20.65 -14.05
N PRO A 21 7.67 21.89 -13.75
CA PRO A 21 7.15 22.24 -12.44
C PRO A 21 5.86 21.48 -12.10
N GLU A 22 4.95 21.34 -13.07
CA GLU A 22 3.68 20.63 -12.88
C GLU A 22 3.92 19.15 -12.51
N ILE A 23 4.87 18.50 -13.19
CA ILE A 23 5.25 17.11 -12.91
C ILE A 23 5.98 16.99 -11.56
N SER A 24 6.89 17.91 -11.27
CA SER A 24 7.68 17.87 -10.02
C SER A 24 6.80 18.03 -8.79
N ILE A 25 5.77 18.88 -8.84
CA ILE A 25 4.82 19.03 -7.74
C ILE A 25 4.03 17.73 -7.55
N THR A 26 3.62 17.05 -8.63
CA THR A 26 2.94 15.77 -8.48
C THR A 26 3.84 14.70 -7.88
N ASP A 27 5.13 14.71 -8.18
CA ASP A 27 6.07 13.68 -7.69
C ASP A 27 6.45 13.88 -6.21
N ILE A 28 6.48 15.12 -5.73
CA ILE A 28 6.91 15.45 -4.35
C ILE A 28 5.74 15.45 -3.37
N THR A 29 4.51 15.73 -3.82
CA THR A 29 3.37 15.97 -2.92
C THR A 29 2.47 14.76 -2.75
N PHE A 30 2.12 14.47 -1.49
CA PHE A 30 1.12 13.46 -1.13
C PHE A 30 -0.28 13.85 -1.60
N THR A 31 -1.11 12.87 -1.90
CA THR A 31 -2.43 13.04 -2.53
C THR A 31 -3.35 14.01 -1.80
N HIS A 32 -3.32 14.03 -0.47
CA HIS A 32 -4.19 14.88 0.36
C HIS A 32 -3.72 16.35 0.43
N GLU A 33 -2.43 16.63 0.26
CA GLU A 33 -1.88 18.00 0.26
C GLU A 33 -1.71 18.58 -1.16
N ARG A 34 -1.74 17.72 -2.18
CA ARG A 34 -1.44 18.08 -3.58
C ARG A 34 -2.30 19.24 -4.11
N GLY A 35 -3.58 19.30 -3.76
CA GLY A 35 -4.47 20.38 -4.18
C GLY A 35 -4.01 21.76 -3.71
N THR A 36 -3.51 21.85 -2.47
CA THR A 36 -2.99 23.10 -1.89
C THR A 36 -1.73 23.56 -2.62
N TYR A 37 -0.78 22.66 -2.85
CA TYR A 37 0.47 23.00 -3.54
C TYR A 37 0.25 23.32 -5.03
N MET A 38 -0.66 22.62 -5.70
CA MET A 38 -1.08 22.98 -7.07
C MET A 38 -1.76 24.35 -7.12
N GLY A 39 -2.52 24.71 -6.08
CA GLY A 39 -3.08 26.06 -5.91
C GLY A 39 -2.03 27.14 -5.74
N ILE A 40 -1.00 26.90 -4.92
CA ILE A 40 0.14 27.82 -4.71
C ILE A 40 0.95 27.99 -6.00
N TYR A 41 1.20 26.89 -6.71
CA TYR A 41 1.86 26.92 -8.01
C TYR A 41 1.06 27.74 -9.03
N ALA A 42 -0.24 27.47 -9.15
CA ALA A 42 -1.09 28.19 -10.09
C ALA A 42 -1.21 29.68 -9.74
N PHE A 43 -1.24 30.03 -8.45
CA PHE A 43 -1.17 31.42 -8.00
C PHE A 43 0.15 32.08 -8.42
N THR A 44 1.27 31.39 -8.25
CA THR A 44 2.60 31.90 -8.62
C THR A 44 2.74 32.05 -10.14
N LEU A 45 2.26 31.07 -10.90
CA LEU A 45 2.29 31.07 -12.36
C LEU A 45 1.38 32.17 -12.94
N ALA A 46 0.12 32.22 -12.52
CA ALA A 46 -0.82 33.23 -13.00
C ALA A 46 -0.44 34.63 -12.51
N GLY A 47 -0.02 34.76 -11.24
CA GLY A 47 0.35 36.03 -10.64
C GLY A 47 1.58 36.66 -11.30
N SER A 48 2.63 35.86 -11.57
CA SER A 48 3.85 36.35 -12.24
C SER A 48 3.59 36.89 -13.64
N ASN A 49 2.69 36.26 -14.41
CA ASN A 49 2.34 36.69 -15.77
C ASN A 49 1.73 38.09 -15.84
N TYR A 50 0.97 38.51 -14.82
CA TYR A 50 0.40 39.86 -14.75
C TYR A 50 1.30 40.84 -13.99
N PHE A 51 2.15 40.36 -13.09
CA PHE A 51 3.11 41.21 -12.38
C PHE A 51 4.27 41.67 -13.28
N ALA A 52 4.74 40.83 -14.20
CA ALA A 52 5.84 41.16 -15.09
C ALA A 52 5.58 42.43 -15.96
N PRO A 53 4.42 42.62 -16.60
CA PRO A 53 4.09 43.86 -17.32
C PRO A 53 4.17 45.14 -16.47
N VAL A 54 3.90 45.06 -15.17
CA VAL A 54 4.00 46.21 -14.25
C VAL A 54 5.44 46.71 -14.23
N ILE A 55 6.40 45.81 -13.94
CA ILE A 55 7.83 46.14 -13.90
C ILE A 55 8.32 46.57 -15.29
N CYS A 56 7.92 45.85 -16.34
CA CYS A 56 8.31 46.14 -17.71
C CYS A 56 7.85 47.54 -18.17
N GLY A 57 6.66 48.00 -17.74
CA GLY A 57 6.15 49.33 -18.07
C GLY A 57 7.03 50.46 -17.53
N PHE A 58 7.54 50.33 -16.30
CA PHE A 58 8.48 51.29 -15.70
C PHE A 58 9.85 51.26 -16.40
N ILE A 59 10.39 50.06 -16.63
CA ILE A 59 11.69 49.92 -17.32
C ILE A 59 11.63 50.51 -18.73
N ALA A 60 10.56 50.23 -19.48
CA ALA A 60 10.38 50.73 -20.83
C ALA A 60 10.32 52.27 -20.90
N GLN A 61 9.70 52.91 -19.89
CA GLN A 61 9.57 54.37 -19.86
C GLN A 61 10.85 55.09 -19.43
N TYR A 62 11.59 54.57 -18.43
CA TYR A 62 12.74 55.28 -17.86
C TYR A 62 14.09 54.83 -18.41
N GLN A 63 14.26 53.55 -18.73
CA GLN A 63 15.53 52.98 -19.21
C GLN A 63 15.49 52.63 -20.71
N GLY A 64 14.31 52.68 -21.33
CA GLY A 64 14.10 52.35 -22.73
C GLY A 64 13.74 50.88 -22.97
N TRP A 65 13.19 50.59 -24.14
CA TRP A 65 12.59 49.29 -24.46
C TRP A 65 13.60 48.12 -24.50
N GLN A 66 14.89 48.39 -24.71
CA GLN A 66 15.94 47.37 -24.78
C GLN A 66 16.19 46.72 -23.42
N TRP A 67 16.15 47.50 -22.34
CA TRP A 67 16.38 47.05 -20.97
C TRP A 67 15.29 46.11 -20.44
N VAL A 68 14.11 46.12 -21.08
CA VAL A 68 13.05 45.13 -20.84
C VAL A 68 13.51 43.71 -21.16
N PHE A 69 14.51 43.53 -22.04
CA PHE A 69 15.10 42.22 -22.34
C PHE A 69 16.34 41.92 -21.49
N TYR A 70 17.15 42.93 -21.15
CA TYR A 70 18.40 42.72 -20.40
C TYR A 70 18.16 42.31 -18.94
N TRP A 71 17.22 42.95 -18.23
CA TRP A 71 16.93 42.62 -16.83
C TRP A 71 16.44 41.18 -16.64
N PRO A 72 15.43 40.68 -17.39
CA PRO A 72 15.05 39.27 -17.31
C PRO A 72 16.17 38.31 -17.68
N ALA A 73 17.05 38.67 -18.62
CA ALA A 73 18.19 37.83 -19.00
C ALA A 73 19.21 37.68 -17.86
N ILE A 74 19.51 38.77 -17.13
CA ILE A 74 20.37 38.74 -15.94
C ILE A 74 19.74 37.87 -14.84
N PHE A 75 18.44 38.07 -14.57
CA PHE A 75 17.72 37.28 -13.57
C PHE A 75 17.66 35.80 -13.93
N LEU A 76 17.40 35.48 -15.20
CA LEU A 76 17.41 34.10 -15.69
C LEU A 76 18.79 33.46 -15.56
N GLY A 77 19.88 34.22 -15.80
CA GLY A 77 21.24 33.77 -15.56
C GLY A 77 21.53 33.46 -14.10
N PHE A 78 21.06 34.30 -13.18
CA PHE A 78 21.16 34.03 -11.74
C PHE A 78 20.35 32.79 -11.31
N VAL A 79 19.09 32.69 -11.77
CA VAL A 79 18.23 31.53 -11.48
C VAL A 79 18.81 30.25 -12.07
N PHE A 80 19.42 30.31 -13.25
CA PHE A 80 20.13 29.17 -13.85
C PHE A 80 21.28 28.69 -12.94
N ILE A 81 22.12 29.60 -12.45
CA ILE A 81 23.20 29.26 -11.51
C ILE A 81 22.63 28.68 -10.21
N PHE A 82 21.56 29.29 -9.69
CA PHE A 82 20.91 28.83 -8.46
C PHE A 82 20.32 27.43 -8.61
N LEU A 83 19.52 27.17 -9.64
CA LEU A 83 18.94 25.85 -9.89
C LEU A 83 20.02 24.82 -10.19
N PHE A 84 21.08 25.20 -10.91
CA PHE A 84 22.22 24.32 -11.17
C PHE A 84 22.94 23.87 -9.88
N LEU A 85 23.02 24.73 -8.86
CA LEU A 85 23.68 24.41 -7.59
C LEU A 85 22.75 23.75 -6.55
N PHE A 86 21.47 24.14 -6.51
CA PHE A 86 20.56 23.79 -5.41
C PHE A 86 19.41 22.85 -5.79
N MET A 87 19.08 22.67 -7.08
CA MET A 87 17.96 21.81 -7.48
C MET A 87 18.42 20.34 -7.60
N GLU A 88 17.93 19.48 -6.71
CA GLU A 88 18.17 18.04 -6.81
C GLU A 88 17.21 17.37 -7.82
N GLU A 89 17.69 16.29 -8.46
CA GLU A 89 16.88 15.50 -9.39
C GLU A 89 15.73 14.80 -8.64
N THR A 90 14.48 15.10 -9.01
CA THR A 90 13.27 14.55 -8.38
C THR A 90 12.85 13.20 -8.97
N ASN A 91 13.42 12.82 -10.12
CA ASN A 91 13.02 11.63 -10.88
C ASN A 91 13.63 10.35 -10.27
N TYR A 92 13.00 9.86 -9.20
CA TYR A 92 13.44 8.64 -8.52
C TYR A 92 12.84 7.40 -9.19
N ASN A 93 13.65 6.73 -10.01
CA ASN A 93 13.28 5.45 -10.61
C ASN A 93 13.56 4.33 -9.59
N ARG A 94 12.53 3.85 -8.88
CA ARG A 94 12.61 2.69 -7.96
C ARG A 94 13.01 1.44 -8.75
N LYS A 95 14.30 1.17 -8.88
CA LYS A 95 14.78 -0.11 -9.41
C LYS A 95 14.53 -1.18 -8.36
N SER A 96 13.54 -2.04 -8.60
CA SER A 96 13.48 -3.35 -7.97
C SER A 96 14.64 -4.17 -8.53
N THR A 97 15.61 -4.52 -7.69
CA THR A 97 16.74 -5.38 -8.05
C THR A 97 16.24 -6.82 -8.17
N GLY A 98 15.61 -7.15 -9.29
CA GLY A 98 15.32 -8.53 -9.66
C GLY A 98 16.60 -9.21 -10.16
N ALA A 99 16.99 -10.29 -9.48
CA ALA A 99 18.08 -11.16 -9.85
C ALA A 99 18.00 -11.60 -11.33
N ASN A 100 19.16 -11.61 -12.01
CA ASN A 100 19.33 -12.09 -13.38
C ASN A 100 18.91 -13.56 -13.49
N ILE A 101 17.71 -13.83 -14.01
CA ILE A 101 17.40 -15.12 -14.62
C ILE A 101 17.96 -15.07 -16.05
N LYS A 102 19.17 -15.63 -16.22
CA LYS A 102 19.73 -15.95 -17.53
C LYS A 102 18.80 -16.96 -18.21
N THR A 103 18.16 -16.58 -19.31
CA THR A 103 17.62 -17.53 -20.28
C THR A 103 18.57 -17.55 -21.49
N PRO A 104 19.01 -18.73 -21.98
CA PRO A 104 20.15 -18.82 -22.89
C PRO A 104 19.77 -18.70 -24.37
N THR A 105 20.81 -18.46 -25.19
CA THR A 105 20.98 -18.74 -26.65
C THR A 105 20.32 -17.80 -27.70
N PRO A 106 20.82 -17.75 -28.96
CA PRO A 106 22.22 -17.85 -29.47
C PRO A 106 22.54 -16.90 -30.68
N VAL A 107 23.83 -16.82 -31.05
CA VAL A 107 24.51 -16.44 -32.34
C VAL A 107 23.87 -15.41 -33.31
N ALA A 108 24.61 -14.33 -33.63
CA ALA A 108 25.31 -14.18 -34.91
C ALA A 108 25.85 -12.74 -35.14
N ASP A 109 27.17 -12.66 -35.29
CA ASP A 109 27.99 -11.88 -36.22
C ASP A 109 28.02 -10.34 -36.13
N ILE A 110 29.09 -9.75 -35.56
CA ILE A 110 30.46 -9.49 -36.09
C ILE A 110 30.51 -8.20 -36.91
N PHE A 111 31.37 -7.26 -36.46
CA PHE A 111 32.39 -6.48 -37.20
C PHE A 111 32.76 -5.27 -36.31
N ILE A 112 33.79 -5.36 -35.47
CA ILE A 112 35.25 -5.28 -35.71
C ILE A 112 35.80 -3.90 -35.26
N ASP A 113 36.79 -4.01 -34.37
CA ASP A 113 37.97 -3.20 -34.10
C ASP A 113 37.87 -1.75 -33.60
N GLU A 114 38.39 -1.41 -32.41
CA GLU A 114 39.76 -1.56 -31.86
C GLU A 114 40.56 -0.27 -32.09
N LYS A 115 40.82 0.45 -30.99
CA LYS A 115 42.19 0.81 -30.58
C LYS A 115 42.22 1.44 -29.18
N ASN A 116 42.88 0.70 -28.28
CA ASN A 116 44.07 1.06 -27.50
C ASN A 116 44.18 2.50 -26.99
N ALA A 117 44.70 2.80 -25.81
CA ALA A 117 45.30 2.09 -24.67
C ALA A 117 45.77 3.28 -23.79
N SER A 118 45.93 3.22 -22.47
CA SER A 118 46.98 2.44 -21.80
C SER A 118 46.89 2.69 -20.29
N SER A 119 47.05 1.60 -19.53
CA SER A 119 47.91 1.47 -18.34
C SER A 119 47.60 2.27 -17.06
N ALA A 120 47.26 1.58 -15.96
CA ALA A 120 48.24 1.01 -15.02
C ALA A 120 47.61 0.41 -13.72
N ALA A 121 47.76 -0.93 -13.60
CA ALA A 121 48.00 -1.82 -12.44
C ALA A 121 47.62 -1.52 -10.95
N GLY A 122 46.73 -2.37 -10.39
CA GLY A 122 46.81 -3.25 -9.16
C GLY A 122 46.99 -2.69 -7.73
N PRO A 123 46.78 -3.47 -6.62
CA PRO A 123 46.30 -4.86 -6.47
C PRO A 123 45.12 -5.06 -5.45
N SER A 124 44.65 -6.30 -5.36
CA SER A 124 43.51 -6.84 -4.60
C SER A 124 43.63 -6.78 -3.06
N THR A 125 42.51 -6.60 -2.35
CA THR A 125 42.27 -7.28 -1.05
C THR A 125 40.77 -7.42 -0.80
N ALA A 126 40.35 -8.64 -0.45
CA ALA A 126 38.98 -8.97 -0.07
C ALA A 126 38.59 -8.27 1.24
N SER A 127 37.37 -7.76 1.33
CA SER A 127 36.66 -7.50 2.58
C SER A 127 35.16 -7.59 2.35
N GLU A 128 34.53 -8.42 3.17
CA GLU A 128 33.10 -8.46 3.47
C GLU A 128 32.57 -7.04 3.74
N THR A 129 31.33 -6.74 3.31
CA THR A 129 30.31 -5.95 4.03
C THR A 129 29.31 -5.28 3.09
N GLY A 130 28.04 -5.34 3.50
CA GLY A 130 27.04 -4.32 3.21
C GLY A 130 26.32 -4.47 1.88
N GLU A 131 25.03 -4.76 1.96
CA GLU A 131 24.09 -4.31 0.95
C GLU A 131 24.30 -2.81 0.74
N THR A 132 24.90 -2.49 -0.39
CA THR A 132 25.18 -1.13 -0.80
C THR A 132 23.86 -0.54 -1.27
N PHE A 133 23.19 0.21 -0.40
CA PHE A 133 22.48 1.39 -0.90
C PHE A 133 23.47 2.11 -1.84
N PRO A 134 23.10 2.42 -3.10
CA PRO A 134 24.01 3.15 -3.97
C PRO A 134 24.42 4.41 -3.21
N ALA A 135 25.73 4.58 -3.00
CA ALA A 135 26.27 5.73 -2.30
C ALA A 135 25.63 7.00 -2.87
N PRO A 136 25.29 8.01 -2.04
CA PRO A 136 24.75 9.27 -2.54
C PRO A 136 25.66 9.75 -3.67
N LYS A 137 25.12 9.86 -4.89
CA LYS A 137 25.89 10.30 -6.07
C LYS A 137 26.64 11.57 -5.68
N THR A 138 27.95 11.63 -5.91
CA THR A 138 28.73 12.86 -5.70
C THR A 138 28.18 13.97 -6.59
N PHE A 139 28.36 15.24 -6.20
CA PHE A 139 27.82 16.39 -6.94
C PHE A 139 28.17 16.35 -8.45
N ILE A 140 29.37 15.89 -8.81
CA ILE A 140 29.81 15.71 -10.20
C ILE A 140 29.11 14.53 -10.90
N GLN A 141 28.86 13.43 -10.18
CA GLN A 141 28.12 12.27 -10.69
C GLN A 141 26.61 12.56 -10.81
N LYS A 142 26.07 13.47 -9.97
CA LYS A 142 24.72 14.05 -10.10
C LYS A 142 24.61 14.97 -11.32
N MET A 143 25.68 15.69 -11.67
CA MET A 143 25.74 16.58 -12.85
C MET A 143 25.96 15.86 -14.20
N SER A 144 25.86 14.52 -14.25
CA SER A 144 25.92 13.81 -15.53
C SER A 144 24.76 14.24 -16.45
N LEU A 145 25.07 14.92 -17.56
CA LEU A 145 24.15 15.33 -18.61
C LEU A 145 23.43 14.15 -19.29
N TRP A 146 24.00 12.95 -19.18
CA TRP A 146 23.47 11.74 -19.80
C TRP A 146 23.34 10.64 -18.76
N GLN A 147 22.13 10.48 -18.23
CA GLN A 147 21.77 9.30 -17.45
C GLN A 147 20.92 8.38 -18.35
N PRO A 148 21.38 7.15 -18.63
CA PRO A 148 20.54 6.17 -19.31
C PRO A 148 19.39 5.80 -18.38
N SER A 149 18.19 6.35 -18.63
CA SER A 149 16.97 5.84 -18.00
C SER A 149 16.76 4.40 -18.48
N PRO A 150 16.81 3.39 -17.60
CA PRO A 150 16.55 2.03 -18.02
C PRO A 150 15.07 1.89 -18.41
N GLY A 151 14.81 1.53 -19.66
CA GLY A 151 13.61 0.76 -20.01
C GLY A 151 12.52 1.42 -20.87
N GLN A 152 12.59 2.71 -21.25
CA GLN A 152 11.65 3.27 -22.23
C GLN A 152 12.29 4.35 -23.12
N SER A 153 12.09 4.26 -24.43
CA SER A 153 12.48 5.31 -25.37
C SER A 153 11.59 6.55 -25.17
N MET A 154 12.21 7.73 -25.07
CA MET A 154 11.49 9.01 -24.93
C MET A 154 10.49 9.23 -26.07
N LEU A 155 10.82 8.74 -27.27
CA LEU A 155 9.93 8.77 -28.44
C LEU A 155 8.63 7.97 -28.22
N SER A 156 8.72 6.81 -27.56
CA SER A 156 7.55 5.99 -27.26
C SER A 156 6.63 6.67 -26.23
N ARG A 157 7.21 7.35 -25.23
CA ARG A 157 6.43 8.19 -24.30
C ARG A 157 5.76 9.37 -24.99
N ALA A 158 6.47 10.06 -25.89
CA ALA A 158 5.90 11.17 -26.65
C ALA A 158 4.73 10.71 -27.54
N LEU A 159 4.88 9.59 -28.27
CA LEU A 159 3.81 9.01 -29.07
C LEU A 159 2.62 8.55 -28.22
N ARG A 160 2.88 8.05 -27.00
CA ARG A 160 1.82 7.69 -26.06
C ARG A 160 1.04 8.91 -25.57
N SER A 161 1.70 10.02 -25.23
CA SER A 161 1.01 11.26 -24.87
C SER A 161 0.14 11.79 -26.02
N LEU A 162 0.57 11.61 -27.27
CA LEU A 162 -0.25 11.95 -28.45
C LEU A 162 -1.52 11.09 -28.54
N SER A 163 -1.44 9.82 -28.13
CA SER A 163 -2.61 8.93 -28.12
C SER A 163 -3.71 9.36 -27.13
N TYR A 164 -3.35 10.06 -26.05
CA TYR A 164 -4.30 10.61 -25.07
C TYR A 164 -5.17 11.73 -25.63
N LEU A 165 -4.77 12.34 -26.75
CA LEU A 165 -5.58 13.36 -27.43
C LEU A 165 -6.91 12.77 -27.95
N SER A 166 -6.95 11.45 -28.19
CA SER A 166 -8.18 10.73 -28.56
C SER A 166 -9.14 10.52 -27.39
N TRP A 167 -8.76 10.87 -26.15
CA TRP A 167 -9.59 10.66 -24.97
C TRP A 167 -10.41 11.94 -24.70
N PRO A 168 -11.75 11.88 -24.83
CA PRO A 168 -12.59 13.09 -24.81
C PRO A 168 -12.47 13.93 -23.53
N VAL A 169 -12.28 13.27 -22.38
CA VAL A 169 -12.14 13.92 -21.08
C VAL A 169 -10.82 14.72 -20.99
N ILE A 170 -9.71 14.13 -21.48
CA ILE A 170 -8.38 14.78 -21.49
C ILE A 170 -8.38 15.93 -22.50
N PHE A 171 -8.95 15.69 -23.69
CA PHE A 171 -9.10 16.72 -24.71
C PHE A 171 -9.95 17.90 -24.21
N TYR A 172 -11.07 17.62 -23.52
CA TYR A 172 -11.90 18.67 -22.92
C TYR A 172 -11.14 19.48 -21.87
N ALA A 173 -10.36 18.84 -20.99
CA ALA A 173 -9.55 19.55 -20.01
C ALA A 173 -8.53 20.50 -20.70
N GLY A 174 -7.91 20.04 -21.80
CA GLY A 174 -7.05 20.88 -22.65
C GLY A 174 -7.78 22.02 -23.35
N PHE A 175 -8.94 21.74 -23.93
CA PHE A 175 -9.82 22.72 -24.58
C PHE A 175 -10.28 23.80 -23.60
N SER A 176 -10.76 23.39 -22.42
CA SER A 176 -11.20 24.29 -21.35
C SER A 176 -10.04 25.19 -20.92
N TYR A 177 -8.88 24.60 -20.58
CA TYR A 177 -7.68 25.37 -20.25
C TYR A 177 -7.36 26.42 -21.34
N GLY A 178 -7.25 25.97 -22.60
CA GLY A 178 -6.91 26.83 -23.74
C GLY A 178 -7.92 27.96 -23.95
N SER A 179 -9.22 27.68 -23.78
CA SER A 179 -10.28 28.66 -23.97
C SER A 179 -10.18 29.86 -23.02
N TYR A 180 -9.80 29.63 -21.76
CA TYR A 180 -9.60 30.71 -20.78
C TYR A 180 -8.27 31.44 -20.94
N LEU A 181 -7.25 30.75 -21.48
CA LEU A 181 -5.95 31.36 -21.78
C LEU A 181 -6.00 32.26 -23.03
N ILE A 182 -6.88 31.95 -23.99
CA ILE A 182 -7.11 32.79 -25.17
C ILE A 182 -7.45 34.23 -24.77
N TRP A 183 -8.35 34.42 -23.79
CA TRP A 183 -8.77 35.76 -23.38
C TRP A 183 -7.66 36.56 -22.71
N PHE A 184 -6.76 35.88 -21.99
CA PHE A 184 -5.53 36.49 -21.50
C PHE A 184 -4.63 36.98 -22.64
N ASN A 185 -4.44 36.18 -23.69
CA ASN A 185 -3.64 36.57 -24.85
C ASN A 185 -4.27 37.75 -25.61
N VAL A 186 -5.59 37.73 -25.80
CA VAL A 186 -6.33 38.82 -26.46
C VAL A 186 -6.21 40.12 -25.66
N LEU A 187 -6.35 40.05 -24.32
CA LEU A 187 -6.19 41.19 -23.42
C LEU A 187 -4.77 41.76 -23.50
N ASN A 188 -3.73 40.92 -23.44
CA ASN A 188 -2.33 41.37 -23.55
C ASN A 188 -2.02 42.01 -24.91
N ALA A 189 -2.54 41.44 -26.00
CA ALA A 189 -2.32 41.97 -27.34
C ALA A 189 -3.00 43.34 -27.55
N THR A 190 -4.15 43.57 -26.92
CA THR A 190 -4.96 44.78 -27.14
C THR A 190 -4.77 45.87 -26.08
N SER A 191 -4.26 45.54 -24.89
CA SER A 191 -4.04 46.47 -23.77
C SER A 191 -3.21 47.70 -24.17
N SER A 192 -2.05 47.51 -24.79
CA SER A 192 -1.20 48.62 -25.21
C SER A 192 -1.84 49.47 -26.31
N ILE A 193 -2.57 48.83 -27.24
CA ILE A 193 -3.21 49.50 -28.37
C ILE A 193 -4.37 50.39 -27.89
N ILE A 194 -5.20 49.88 -26.98
CA ILE A 194 -6.40 50.57 -26.48
C ILE A 194 -6.01 51.67 -25.48
N LEU A 195 -5.16 51.38 -24.51
CA LEU A 195 -4.85 52.33 -23.43
C LEU A 195 -3.87 53.42 -23.85
N SER A 196 -2.93 53.12 -24.76
CA SER A 196 -2.02 54.14 -25.31
C SER A 196 -2.67 54.97 -26.42
N GLY A 197 -3.77 54.46 -27.01
CA GLY A 197 -4.53 55.17 -28.04
C GLY A 197 -5.49 56.23 -27.47
N PRO A 198 -6.02 57.13 -28.32
CA PRO A 198 -7.09 58.05 -27.95
C PRO A 198 -8.36 57.26 -27.57
N PRO A 199 -9.12 57.64 -26.51
CA PRO A 199 -9.06 58.88 -25.72
C PRO A 199 -8.15 58.85 -24.47
N TYR A 200 -7.54 57.71 -24.13
CA TYR A 200 -6.86 57.53 -22.83
C TYR A 200 -5.40 58.01 -22.82
N ASN A 201 -4.67 57.80 -23.92
CA ASN A 201 -3.28 58.26 -24.10
C ASN A 201 -2.35 57.95 -22.91
N PHE A 202 -2.45 56.75 -22.33
CA PHE A 202 -1.64 56.37 -21.18
C PHE A 202 -0.16 56.18 -21.56
N PRO A 203 0.79 56.72 -20.76
CA PRO A 203 2.19 56.41 -20.95
C PRO A 203 2.48 54.93 -20.60
N PRO A 204 3.60 54.35 -21.08
CA PRO A 204 3.91 52.94 -20.87
C PRO A 204 3.90 52.48 -19.40
N SER A 205 4.30 53.33 -18.44
CA SER A 205 4.20 53.00 -17.01
C SER A 205 2.76 52.83 -16.54
N MET A 206 1.82 53.66 -17.01
CA MET A 206 0.39 53.59 -16.65
C MET A 206 -0.29 52.40 -17.31
N VAL A 207 0.10 52.06 -18.54
CA VAL A 207 -0.34 50.81 -19.20
C VAL A 207 0.16 49.60 -18.40
N GLY A 208 1.41 49.62 -17.92
CA GLY A 208 1.95 48.61 -17.01
C GLY A 208 1.20 48.54 -15.68
N LEU A 209 0.88 49.69 -15.07
CA LEU A 209 0.18 49.79 -13.80
C LEU A 209 -1.24 49.21 -13.86
N SER A 210 -1.90 49.24 -15.03
CA SER A 210 -3.25 48.69 -15.21
C SER A 210 -3.31 47.18 -14.90
N TYR A 211 -2.20 46.46 -15.07
CA TYR A 211 -2.08 45.04 -14.75
C TYR A 211 -2.11 44.72 -13.24
N ILE A 212 -1.99 45.72 -12.35
CA ILE A 212 -2.23 45.53 -10.91
C ILE A 212 -3.68 45.05 -10.68
N SER A 213 -4.63 45.54 -11.46
CA SER A 213 -6.02 45.06 -11.42
C SER A 213 -6.11 43.58 -11.79
N CYS A 214 -5.36 43.14 -12.81
CA CYS A 214 -5.27 41.73 -13.15
C CYS A 214 -4.69 40.90 -12.00
N PHE A 215 -3.65 41.40 -11.32
CA PHE A 215 -3.05 40.72 -10.17
C PHE A 215 -4.05 40.57 -9.01
N VAL A 216 -4.85 41.59 -8.71
CA VAL A 216 -5.95 41.50 -7.73
C VAL A 216 -6.98 40.46 -8.17
N GLY A 217 -7.33 40.44 -9.47
CA GLY A 217 -8.19 39.42 -10.07
C GLY A 217 -7.66 38.01 -9.88
N VAL A 218 -6.35 37.79 -10.04
CA VAL A 218 -5.70 36.49 -9.79
C VAL A 218 -5.81 36.09 -8.33
N ILE A 219 -5.52 36.99 -7.38
CA ILE A 219 -5.62 36.69 -5.93
C ILE A 219 -7.03 36.22 -5.58
N LEU A 220 -8.04 36.97 -6.02
CA LEU A 220 -9.45 36.61 -5.79
C LEU A 220 -9.81 35.29 -6.49
N GLY A 221 -9.30 35.09 -7.71
CA GLY A 221 -9.49 33.88 -8.51
C GLY A 221 -8.92 32.64 -7.84
N SER A 222 -7.71 32.73 -7.27
CA SER A 222 -7.06 31.65 -6.54
C SER A 222 -7.77 31.30 -5.23
N ILE A 223 -8.27 32.30 -4.50
CA ILE A 223 -9.08 32.05 -3.29
C ILE A 223 -10.38 31.34 -3.66
N PHE A 224 -11.03 31.78 -4.75
CA PHE A 224 -12.26 31.20 -5.26
C PHE A 224 -12.06 29.77 -5.76
N SER A 225 -11.06 29.53 -6.61
CA SER A 225 -10.80 28.21 -7.20
C SER A 225 -10.23 27.19 -6.23
N GLY A 226 -9.62 27.64 -5.13
CA GLY A 226 -9.23 26.79 -4.01
C GLY A 226 -10.39 26.54 -3.05
N ARG A 227 -10.60 27.45 -2.08
CA ARG A 227 -11.47 27.19 -0.92
C ARG A 227 -12.94 27.03 -1.30
N LEU A 228 -13.46 27.85 -2.20
CA LEU A 228 -14.88 27.79 -2.57
C LEU A 228 -15.18 26.58 -3.47
N SER A 229 -14.28 26.27 -4.41
CA SER A 229 -14.40 25.09 -5.27
C SER A 229 -14.45 23.78 -4.45
N ASP A 230 -13.52 23.62 -3.51
CA ASP A 230 -13.47 22.43 -2.65
C ASP A 230 -14.68 22.35 -1.73
N TRP A 231 -15.10 23.48 -1.14
CA TRP A 231 -16.32 23.53 -0.33
C TRP A 231 -17.57 23.13 -1.13
N LEU A 232 -17.72 23.63 -2.37
CA LEU A 232 -18.85 23.32 -3.23
C LEU A 232 -18.84 21.84 -3.63
N THR A 233 -17.66 21.30 -3.94
CA THR A 233 -17.47 19.88 -4.30
C THR A 233 -17.86 18.97 -3.14
N ILE A 234 -17.38 19.27 -1.92
CA ILE A 234 -17.72 18.52 -0.70
C ILE A 234 -19.22 18.62 -0.40
N LYS A 235 -19.83 19.81 -0.56
CA LYS A 235 -21.27 20.01 -0.36
C LYS A 235 -22.10 19.19 -1.34
N LEU A 236 -21.71 19.13 -2.61
CA LEU A 236 -22.37 18.31 -3.63
C LEU A 236 -22.18 16.81 -3.37
N ALA A 237 -20.98 16.38 -2.93
CA ALA A 237 -20.70 15.00 -2.56
C ALA A 237 -21.53 14.54 -1.35
N ARG A 238 -21.66 15.38 -0.31
CA ARG A 238 -22.54 15.10 0.85
C ARG A 238 -24.00 14.95 0.44
N ARG A 239 -24.46 15.74 -0.54
CA ARG A 239 -25.82 15.62 -1.09
C ARG A 239 -26.00 14.37 -1.96
N ASN A 240 -24.92 13.76 -2.44
CA ASN A 240 -24.92 12.56 -3.27
C ASN A 240 -24.48 11.30 -2.49
N ASN A 241 -25.00 11.12 -1.27
CA ASN A 241 -24.71 9.96 -0.42
C ASN A 241 -23.20 9.71 -0.18
N GLY A 242 -22.38 10.77 -0.15
CA GLY A 242 -20.95 10.68 0.10
C GLY A 242 -20.08 10.28 -1.10
N ILE A 243 -20.67 10.04 -2.28
CA ILE A 243 -19.92 9.66 -3.49
C ILE A 243 -19.47 10.94 -4.22
N MET A 244 -18.16 11.21 -4.22
CA MET A 244 -17.56 12.32 -4.97
C MET A 244 -17.34 11.92 -6.43
N GLU A 245 -18.04 12.59 -7.36
CA GLU A 245 -17.77 12.50 -8.79
C GLU A 245 -16.82 13.62 -9.21
N SER A 246 -15.82 13.32 -10.06
CA SER A 246 -14.84 14.31 -10.56
C SER A 246 -15.52 15.48 -11.29
N GLU A 247 -16.70 15.24 -11.88
CA GLU A 247 -17.54 16.22 -12.56
C GLU A 247 -18.07 17.33 -11.64
N TYR A 248 -18.17 17.11 -10.32
CA TYR A 248 -18.66 18.13 -9.38
C TYR A 248 -17.75 19.36 -9.30
N ARG A 249 -16.46 19.18 -9.59
CA ARG A 249 -15.48 20.27 -9.66
C ARG A 249 -15.69 21.23 -10.82
N LEU A 250 -16.53 20.88 -11.79
CA LEU A 250 -16.83 21.76 -12.94
C LEU A 250 -17.90 22.81 -12.62
N TRP A 251 -18.69 22.67 -11.55
CA TRP A 251 -19.76 23.62 -11.22
C TRP A 251 -19.31 25.08 -11.03
N PRO A 252 -18.12 25.39 -10.48
CA PRO A 252 -17.66 26.77 -10.37
C PRO A 252 -17.46 27.48 -11.73
N PHE A 253 -17.37 26.76 -12.85
CA PHE A 253 -17.35 27.36 -14.19
C PHE A 253 -18.64 28.14 -14.53
N SER A 254 -19.75 27.87 -13.82
CA SER A 254 -21.00 28.64 -13.97
C SER A 254 -20.80 30.14 -13.78
N LEU A 255 -19.90 30.56 -12.89
CA LEU A 255 -19.56 31.97 -12.71
C LEU A 255 -18.82 32.53 -13.93
N CYS A 256 -17.90 31.75 -14.50
CA CYS A 256 -17.12 32.15 -15.67
C CYS A 256 -17.99 32.38 -16.93
N VAL A 257 -19.11 31.64 -17.06
CA VAL A 257 -20.07 31.84 -18.16
C VAL A 257 -20.61 33.27 -18.22
N VAL A 258 -20.71 33.95 -17.07
CA VAL A 258 -21.20 35.34 -16.99
C VAL A 258 -20.04 36.34 -16.99
N VAL A 259 -18.98 36.04 -16.22
CA VAL A 259 -17.86 36.98 -16.02
C VAL A 259 -17.04 37.17 -17.31
N VAL A 260 -16.80 36.12 -18.09
CA VAL A 260 -16.03 36.20 -19.34
C VAL A 260 -16.69 37.12 -20.38
N PRO A 261 -17.95 36.90 -20.81
CA PRO A 261 -18.59 37.80 -21.77
C PRO A 261 -18.79 39.21 -21.21
N GLY A 262 -19.12 39.35 -19.92
CA GLY A 262 -19.24 40.66 -19.27
C GLY A 262 -17.93 41.45 -19.31
N GLY A 263 -16.80 40.80 -19.00
CA GLY A 263 -15.48 41.40 -19.07
C GLY A 263 -15.06 41.76 -20.50
N LEU A 264 -15.31 40.89 -21.49
CA LEU A 264 -14.97 41.16 -22.89
C LEU A 264 -15.79 42.32 -23.48
N ILE A 265 -17.09 42.37 -23.18
CA ILE A 265 -17.97 43.47 -23.61
C ILE A 265 -17.51 44.78 -22.97
N LEU A 266 -17.28 44.79 -21.65
CA LEU A 266 -16.85 45.98 -20.94
C LEU A 266 -15.49 46.49 -21.43
N TRP A 267 -14.56 45.58 -21.75
CA TRP A 267 -13.25 45.92 -22.31
C TRP A 267 -13.37 46.52 -23.72
N GLY A 268 -14.05 45.83 -24.64
CA GLY A 268 -14.06 46.23 -26.05
C GLY A 268 -15.09 47.29 -26.42
N VAL A 269 -16.35 47.11 -26.01
CA VAL A 269 -17.41 48.11 -26.26
C VAL A 269 -17.16 49.36 -25.44
N GLY A 270 -16.64 49.20 -24.21
CA GLY A 270 -16.20 50.32 -23.38
C GLY A 270 -15.07 51.11 -24.01
N ALA A 271 -14.07 50.43 -24.58
CA ALA A 271 -13.00 51.09 -25.35
C ALA A 271 -13.55 51.83 -26.57
N ALA A 272 -14.48 51.23 -27.32
CA ALA A 272 -15.08 51.84 -28.51
C ALA A 272 -15.88 53.11 -28.22
N HIS A 273 -16.55 53.18 -27.06
CA HIS A 273 -17.34 54.34 -26.63
C HIS A 273 -16.56 55.33 -25.75
N GLY A 274 -15.28 55.07 -25.47
CA GLY A 274 -14.45 55.95 -24.64
C GLY A 274 -14.97 56.13 -23.20
N ILE A 275 -15.43 55.05 -22.56
CA ILE A 275 -15.91 55.10 -21.17
C ILE A 275 -14.78 55.50 -20.20
N HIS A 276 -15.10 55.81 -18.94
CA HIS A 276 -14.05 56.12 -17.96
C HIS A 276 -13.06 54.94 -17.82
N TRP A 277 -11.75 55.23 -17.80
CA TRP A 277 -10.66 54.24 -17.78
C TRP A 277 -10.81 53.18 -16.69
N PHE A 278 -11.44 53.53 -15.56
CA PHE A 278 -11.73 52.60 -14.47
C PHE A 278 -12.54 51.38 -14.94
N GLY A 279 -13.52 51.56 -15.84
CA GLY A 279 -14.32 50.46 -16.37
C GLY A 279 -13.49 49.45 -17.15
N LEU A 280 -12.49 49.92 -17.92
CA LEU A 280 -11.56 49.07 -18.64
C LEU A 280 -10.63 48.31 -17.67
N ILE A 281 -10.10 49.00 -16.67
CA ILE A 281 -9.22 48.37 -15.66
C ILE A 281 -10.00 47.33 -14.82
N PHE A 282 -11.26 47.60 -14.49
CA PHE A 282 -12.13 46.63 -13.83
C PHE A 282 -12.39 45.40 -14.72
N ALA A 283 -12.66 45.62 -16.01
CA ALA A 283 -12.80 44.53 -16.98
C ALA A 283 -11.55 43.65 -17.06
N MET A 284 -10.36 44.25 -17.05
CA MET A 284 -9.10 43.51 -17.02
C MET A 284 -8.98 42.61 -15.77
N GLY A 285 -9.36 43.14 -14.60
CA GLY A 285 -9.38 42.37 -13.35
C GLY A 285 -10.37 41.20 -13.38
N CYS A 286 -11.58 41.42 -13.89
CA CYS A 286 -12.59 40.37 -14.05
C CYS A 286 -12.16 39.27 -15.04
N LEU A 287 -11.53 39.64 -16.14
CA LEU A 287 -11.00 38.69 -17.11
C LEU A 287 -9.84 37.89 -16.52
N ALA A 288 -8.93 38.53 -15.79
CA ALA A 288 -7.85 37.85 -15.09
C ALA A 288 -8.35 36.86 -14.04
N PHE A 289 -9.39 37.25 -13.28
CA PHE A 289 -10.09 36.35 -12.35
C PHE A 289 -10.62 35.10 -13.08
N ALA A 290 -11.36 35.30 -14.18
CA ALA A 290 -11.94 34.19 -14.93
C ALA A 290 -10.86 33.27 -15.54
N THR A 291 -9.76 33.84 -16.04
CA THR A 291 -8.62 33.05 -16.55
C THR A 291 -7.98 32.19 -15.46
N THR A 292 -7.73 32.75 -14.27
CA THR A 292 -7.13 32.00 -13.16
C THR A 292 -8.03 30.85 -12.69
N VAL A 293 -9.32 31.12 -12.53
CA VAL A 293 -10.32 30.09 -12.17
C VAL A 293 -10.38 29.02 -13.25
N GLY A 294 -10.40 29.40 -14.53
CA GLY A 294 -10.56 28.44 -15.60
C GLY A 294 -9.36 27.53 -15.82
N VAL A 295 -8.14 28.06 -15.66
CA VAL A 295 -6.89 27.29 -15.71
C VAL A 295 -6.82 26.28 -14.57
N THR A 296 -7.01 26.74 -13.33
CA THR A 296 -6.89 25.90 -12.12
C THR A 296 -7.91 24.76 -12.10
N LEU A 297 -9.18 25.04 -12.38
CA LEU A 297 -10.23 24.02 -12.39
C LEU A 297 -10.04 22.98 -13.49
N SER A 298 -9.51 23.36 -14.66
CA SER A 298 -9.28 22.44 -15.77
C SER A 298 -8.18 21.42 -15.45
N VAL A 299 -7.08 21.85 -14.81
CA VAL A 299 -5.99 20.97 -14.37
C VAL A 299 -6.46 20.05 -13.24
N ASN A 300 -7.16 20.60 -12.25
CA ASN A 300 -7.70 19.79 -11.15
C ASN A 300 -8.64 18.71 -11.68
N TYR A 301 -9.56 19.07 -12.58
CA TYR A 301 -10.47 18.10 -13.21
C TYR A 301 -9.73 16.95 -13.92
N LEU A 302 -8.59 17.21 -14.59
CA LEU A 302 -7.76 16.15 -15.18
C LEU A 302 -7.20 15.22 -14.10
N ILE A 303 -6.57 15.79 -13.07
CA ILE A 303 -5.89 15.05 -12.01
C ILE A 303 -6.90 14.15 -11.28
N ASP A 304 -8.09 14.67 -10.96
CA ASP A 304 -9.15 13.89 -10.31
C ASP A 304 -9.82 12.87 -11.24
N SER A 305 -9.67 12.99 -12.56
CA SER A 305 -10.21 12.04 -13.53
C SER A 305 -9.24 10.91 -13.86
N TYR A 306 -7.93 11.19 -13.92
CA TYR A 306 -6.87 10.27 -14.33
C TYR A 306 -5.58 10.48 -13.54
N HIS A 307 -5.60 10.17 -12.24
CA HIS A 307 -4.48 10.39 -11.33
C HIS A 307 -3.21 9.62 -11.73
N ASP A 308 -3.32 8.32 -12.02
CA ASP A 308 -2.16 7.43 -12.22
C ASP A 308 -1.39 7.72 -13.51
N ILE A 309 -1.99 8.47 -14.45
CA ILE A 309 -1.38 8.88 -15.71
C ILE A 309 -1.29 10.41 -15.85
N SER A 310 -1.50 11.15 -14.76
CA SER A 310 -1.64 12.62 -14.80
C SER A 310 -0.42 13.31 -15.40
N GLY A 311 0.79 12.82 -15.11
CA GLY A 311 2.03 13.38 -15.66
C GLY A 311 2.09 13.38 -17.19
N ASP A 312 1.84 12.23 -17.82
CA ASP A 312 1.85 12.14 -19.29
C ASP A 312 0.60 12.77 -19.94
N ALA A 313 -0.52 12.87 -19.21
CA ALA A 313 -1.76 13.48 -19.68
C ALA A 313 -1.74 15.03 -19.62
N ILE A 314 -1.00 15.62 -18.67
CA ILE A 314 -0.75 17.05 -18.59
C ILE A 314 -0.04 17.55 -19.85
N VAL A 315 0.93 16.80 -20.36
CA VAL A 315 1.63 17.14 -21.62
C VAL A 315 0.64 17.28 -22.79
N THR A 316 -0.38 16.41 -22.86
CA THR A 316 -1.43 16.51 -23.87
C THR A 316 -2.28 17.77 -23.71
N ILE A 317 -2.61 18.17 -22.47
CA ILE A 317 -3.30 19.44 -22.18
C ILE A 317 -2.48 20.63 -22.66
N ILE A 318 -1.18 20.65 -22.38
CA ILE A 318 -0.26 21.72 -22.78
C ILE A 318 -0.23 21.84 -24.31
N LEU A 319 -0.19 20.72 -25.03
CA LEU A 319 -0.23 20.71 -26.48
C LEU A 319 -1.52 21.37 -27.01
N VAL A 320 -2.68 20.97 -26.49
CA VAL A 320 -3.98 21.51 -26.93
C VAL A 320 -4.07 23.02 -26.64
N ARG A 321 -3.72 23.47 -25.42
CA ARG A 321 -3.82 24.89 -25.05
C ARG A 321 -2.88 25.78 -25.89
N ASN A 322 -1.68 25.29 -26.21
CA ASN A 322 -0.68 26.06 -26.95
C ASN A 322 -1.07 26.18 -28.43
N THR A 323 -1.62 25.12 -29.04
CA THR A 323 -2.19 25.19 -30.40
C THR A 323 -3.33 26.19 -30.48
N MET A 324 -4.24 26.20 -29.49
CA MET A 324 -5.34 27.15 -29.44
C MET A 324 -4.85 28.60 -29.28
N SER A 325 -3.88 28.82 -28.40
CA SER A 325 -3.28 30.13 -28.16
C SER A 325 -2.60 30.69 -29.41
N PHE A 326 -1.90 29.83 -30.16
CA PHE A 326 -1.29 30.20 -31.43
C PHE A 326 -2.35 30.63 -32.46
N ALA A 327 -3.41 29.83 -32.64
CA ALA A 327 -4.45 30.12 -33.61
C ALA A 327 -5.12 31.48 -33.39
N VAL A 328 -5.45 31.81 -32.13
CA VAL A 328 -6.09 33.11 -31.82
C VAL A 328 -5.09 34.27 -31.86
N SER A 329 -3.85 34.07 -31.41
CA SER A 329 -2.82 35.13 -31.48
C SER A 329 -2.48 35.51 -32.91
N TYR A 330 -2.57 34.56 -33.86
CA TYR A 330 -2.44 34.86 -35.29
C TYR A 330 -3.68 35.59 -35.84
N GLY A 331 -4.87 35.23 -35.37
CA GLY A 331 -6.14 35.78 -35.85
C GLY A 331 -6.57 37.11 -35.24
N ILE A 332 -6.04 37.53 -34.08
CA ILE A 332 -6.59 38.68 -33.33
C ILE A 332 -6.40 40.01 -34.05
N THR A 333 -5.23 40.27 -34.62
CA THR A 333 -4.93 41.52 -35.35
C THR A 333 -5.84 41.69 -36.57
N PRO A 334 -5.95 40.73 -37.52
CA PRO A 334 -6.87 40.88 -38.64
C PRO A 334 -8.34 40.89 -38.19
N TRP A 335 -8.70 40.18 -37.11
CA TRP A 335 -10.06 40.21 -36.57
C TRP A 335 -10.44 41.60 -36.06
N LEU A 336 -9.53 42.27 -35.35
CA LEU A 336 -9.72 43.62 -34.84
C LEU A 336 -9.76 44.68 -35.96
N MET A 337 -8.86 44.59 -36.93
CA MET A 337 -8.77 45.55 -38.04
C MET A 337 -10.00 45.51 -38.96
N ASN A 338 -10.61 44.34 -39.14
CA ASN A 338 -11.76 44.17 -40.05
C ASN A 338 -13.11 44.54 -39.41
N LEU A 339 -13.32 44.22 -38.12
CA LEU A 339 -14.61 44.43 -37.43
C LEU A 339 -14.63 45.67 -36.53
N GLY A 340 -13.48 46.26 -36.22
CA GLY A 340 -13.32 47.29 -35.20
C GLY A 340 -13.52 46.76 -33.77
N TYR A 341 -13.25 47.60 -32.76
CA TYR A 341 -13.29 47.20 -31.35
C TYR A 341 -14.66 46.65 -30.92
N GLN A 342 -15.75 47.35 -31.23
CA GLN A 342 -17.08 46.99 -30.76
C GLN A 342 -17.53 45.62 -31.24
N ASN A 343 -17.59 45.40 -32.57
CA ASN A 343 -18.10 44.15 -33.13
C ASN A 343 -17.14 42.97 -32.90
N CYS A 344 -15.82 43.22 -32.86
CA CYS A 344 -14.82 42.21 -32.52
C CYS A 344 -15.05 41.68 -31.09
N PHE A 345 -15.16 42.55 -30.09
CA PHE A 345 -15.33 42.10 -28.71
C PHE A 345 -16.74 41.60 -28.37
N ILE A 346 -17.79 42.05 -29.07
CA ILE A 346 -19.12 41.44 -28.97
C ILE A 346 -19.09 39.99 -29.49
N SER A 347 -18.49 39.76 -30.67
CA SER A 347 -18.34 38.40 -31.20
C SER A 347 -17.45 37.53 -30.31
N ALA A 348 -16.35 38.08 -29.79
CA ALA A 348 -15.50 37.43 -28.80
C ALA A 348 -16.27 37.05 -27.51
N ALA A 349 -17.16 37.91 -27.02
CA ALA A 349 -17.96 37.63 -25.84
C ALA A 349 -18.92 36.45 -26.05
N PHE A 350 -19.61 36.37 -27.19
CA PHE A 350 -20.46 35.23 -27.51
C PHE A 350 -19.66 33.93 -27.71
N ILE A 351 -18.49 34.01 -28.34
CA ILE A 351 -17.58 32.85 -28.45
C ILE A 351 -17.11 32.42 -27.05
N GLY A 352 -16.72 33.36 -26.19
CA GLY A 352 -16.32 33.11 -24.81
C GLY A 352 -17.42 32.50 -23.96
N MET A 353 -18.65 32.94 -24.14
CA MET A 353 -19.82 32.35 -23.48
C MET A 353 -20.08 30.93 -23.98
N ALA A 354 -19.99 30.70 -25.29
CA ALA A 354 -20.18 29.38 -25.90
C ALA A 354 -19.11 28.39 -25.44
N THR A 355 -17.82 28.77 -25.45
CA THR A 355 -16.73 27.93 -24.98
C THR A 355 -16.81 27.68 -23.48
N SER A 356 -17.16 28.69 -22.68
CA SER A 356 -17.35 28.53 -21.23
C SER A 356 -18.53 27.61 -20.91
N SER A 357 -19.56 27.54 -21.76
CA SER A 357 -20.76 26.70 -21.54
C SER A 357 -20.54 25.22 -21.85
N VAL A 358 -19.43 24.83 -22.49
CA VAL A 358 -19.13 23.42 -22.83
C VAL A 358 -19.08 22.53 -21.58
N PHE A 359 -18.76 23.09 -20.41
CA PHE A 359 -18.77 22.34 -19.15
C PHE A 359 -20.14 21.73 -18.81
N PHE A 360 -21.27 22.32 -19.23
CA PHE A 360 -22.59 21.74 -19.02
C PHE A 360 -22.75 20.40 -19.76
N VAL A 361 -22.17 20.30 -20.96
CA VAL A 361 -22.12 19.04 -21.72
C VAL A 361 -21.27 18.03 -20.95
N MET A 362 -20.15 18.47 -20.40
CA MET A 362 -19.25 17.61 -19.63
C MET A 362 -19.86 17.13 -18.31
N ILE A 363 -20.65 17.95 -17.61
CA ILE A 363 -21.40 17.53 -16.43
C ILE A 363 -22.41 16.43 -16.78
N LYS A 364 -23.11 16.54 -17.92
CA LYS A 364 -24.14 15.57 -18.33
C LYS A 364 -23.56 14.26 -18.88
N TYR A 365 -22.50 14.34 -19.69
CA TYR A 365 -21.95 13.18 -20.42
C TYR A 365 -20.60 12.69 -19.89
N GLY A 366 -19.94 13.44 -19.01
CA GLY A 366 -18.57 13.16 -18.56
C GLY A 366 -18.40 11.79 -17.93
N LYS A 367 -19.33 11.42 -17.05
CA LYS A 367 -19.37 10.10 -16.43
C LYS A 367 -19.41 8.97 -17.48
N LYS A 368 -20.23 9.11 -18.52
CA LYS A 368 -20.34 8.13 -19.61
C LYS A 368 -19.03 8.04 -20.41
N LEU A 369 -18.40 9.18 -20.68
CA LEU A 369 -17.13 9.25 -21.41
C LEU A 369 -15.99 8.59 -20.62
N ARG A 370 -15.96 8.76 -19.29
CA ARG A 370 -14.98 8.13 -18.39
C ARG A 370 -15.19 6.62 -18.25
N ILE A 371 -16.44 6.16 -18.16
CA ILE A 371 -16.74 4.71 -18.16
C ILE A 371 -16.25 4.05 -19.46
N ARG A 372 -16.37 4.74 -20.60
CA ARG A 372 -15.89 4.24 -21.90
C ARG A 372 -14.37 4.13 -21.98
N SER A 373 -13.62 5.05 -21.35
CA SER A 373 -12.15 5.02 -21.30
C SER A 373 -11.58 4.14 -20.18
N ALA A 374 -12.39 3.75 -19.18
CA ALA A 374 -11.96 2.99 -18.01
C ALA A 374 -11.21 1.69 -18.35
N SER A 375 -11.66 0.93 -19.34
CA SER A 375 -11.00 -0.33 -19.73
C SER A 375 -9.58 -0.12 -20.27
N LYS A 376 -9.35 0.96 -21.03
CA LYS A 376 -8.01 1.33 -21.54
C LYS A 376 -7.15 1.92 -20.42
N TYR A 377 -7.75 2.72 -19.54
CA TYR A 377 -7.09 3.27 -18.36
C TYR A 377 -6.55 2.16 -17.45
N HIS A 378 -7.40 1.23 -17.01
CA HIS A 378 -6.98 0.14 -16.13
C HIS A 378 -5.93 -0.78 -16.79
N ARG A 379 -5.97 -0.98 -18.12
CA ARG A 379 -4.90 -1.71 -18.81
C ARG A 379 -3.56 -0.98 -18.74
N LEU A 380 -3.55 0.34 -18.91
CA LEU A 380 -2.33 1.15 -18.83
C LEU A 380 -1.77 1.20 -17.40
N VAL A 381 -2.65 1.40 -16.41
CA VAL A 381 -2.27 1.38 -14.99
C VAL A 381 -1.78 0.00 -14.58
N ASN A 382 -2.52 -1.07 -14.88
CA ASN A 382 -2.11 -2.43 -14.54
C ASN A 382 -0.82 -2.87 -15.24
N ALA A 383 -0.55 -2.40 -16.47
CA ALA A 383 0.70 -2.67 -17.17
C ALA A 383 1.90 -1.87 -16.60
N ALA A 384 1.64 -0.70 -16.01
CA ALA A 384 2.63 0.07 -15.26
C ALA A 384 2.88 -0.54 -13.88
N GLU A 385 1.81 -0.90 -13.16
CA GLU A 385 1.85 -1.56 -11.86
C GLU A 385 2.45 -2.97 -11.95
N SER A 386 2.19 -3.76 -12.99
CA SER A 386 2.79 -5.10 -13.16
C SER A 386 4.31 -5.07 -13.29
N LYS A 387 4.89 -3.95 -13.75
CA LYS A 387 6.34 -3.70 -13.73
C LYS A 387 6.85 -3.24 -12.36
N CYS A 388 5.96 -2.80 -11.47
CA CYS A 388 6.24 -2.27 -10.14
C CYS A 388 5.71 -3.17 -9.01
N ARG A 389 5.41 -4.45 -9.28
CA ARG A 389 4.98 -5.43 -8.26
C ARG A 389 6.19 -5.99 -7.51
N GLN A 390 6.77 -5.18 -6.65
CA GLN A 390 7.25 -5.65 -5.36
C GLN A 390 6.63 -4.72 -4.32
N CYS A 391 5.76 -5.27 -3.48
CA CYS A 391 5.31 -4.55 -2.30
C CYS A 391 6.53 -4.31 -1.40
N HIS A 392 6.79 -3.06 -1.06
CA HIS A 392 7.67 -2.70 0.04
C HIS A 392 6.84 -1.88 1.01
N TRP A 393 6.77 -2.34 2.26
CA TRP A 393 6.31 -1.51 3.35
C TRP A 393 7.40 -0.47 3.69
N PRO A 394 7.02 0.78 4.04
CA PRO A 394 7.99 1.77 4.47
C PRO A 394 8.76 1.25 5.69
N VAL A 395 10.09 1.25 5.58
CA VAL A 395 10.98 0.85 6.69
C VAL A 395 10.95 1.96 7.75
N SER A 396 11.39 1.68 8.97
CA SER A 396 11.44 2.69 10.07
C SER A 396 12.21 3.96 9.70
N ALA A 397 13.10 3.89 8.70
CA ALA A 397 13.85 5.03 8.16
C ALA A 397 13.07 5.88 7.12
N ASP A 398 12.00 5.34 6.52
CA ASP A 398 11.12 6.02 5.56
C ASP A 398 10.01 6.80 6.25
N LEU A 399 9.69 6.44 7.50
CA LEU A 399 8.74 7.14 8.36
C LEU A 399 9.37 8.32 9.13
N VAL A 400 10.66 8.60 8.91
CA VAL A 400 11.32 9.77 9.49
C VAL A 400 10.91 10.99 8.66
N ASP A 401 10.16 11.91 9.27
CA ASP A 401 9.86 13.20 8.67
C ASP A 401 11.16 14.02 8.54
N ARG A 402 11.81 13.92 7.38
CA ARG A 402 13.09 14.59 7.11
C ARG A 402 12.98 16.11 7.04
N ARG A 403 11.77 16.67 7.10
CA ARG A 403 11.56 18.13 7.23
C ARG A 403 11.99 18.66 8.62
N PHE A 404 12.06 17.79 9.63
CA PHE A 404 12.50 18.14 11.00
C PHE A 404 13.87 17.58 11.39
N ALA A 405 14.53 16.83 10.50
CA ALA A 405 15.91 16.40 10.70
C ALA A 405 16.90 17.52 10.37
N SER A 406 16.73 18.68 11.02
CA SER A 406 17.75 19.72 11.08
C SER A 406 18.65 19.41 12.28
N HIS A 407 19.85 18.93 11.98
CA HIS A 407 21.07 19.20 12.74
C HIS A 407 20.91 19.33 14.26
N LYS A 408 20.67 18.23 14.99
CA LYS A 408 20.89 18.24 16.45
C LYS A 408 21.32 16.95 17.14
N ASP A 409 21.63 15.89 16.41
CA ASP A 409 22.19 14.65 17.00
C ASP A 409 23.67 14.47 16.66
N SER A 410 24.45 15.54 16.80
CA SER A 410 25.88 15.45 17.04
C SER A 410 26.17 16.06 18.39
N ARG A 411 26.55 15.19 19.34
CA ARG A 411 26.99 15.50 20.72
C ARG A 411 25.86 15.86 21.68
N HIS A 412 25.35 14.89 22.41
CA HIS A 412 25.65 14.72 23.83
C HIS A 412 24.91 13.50 24.39
N HIS A 413 25.69 12.63 25.03
CA HIS A 413 25.20 11.65 26.01
C HIS A 413 24.79 12.37 27.30
N THR A 414 24.16 11.60 28.21
CA THR A 414 24.02 11.75 29.69
C THR A 414 22.79 12.47 30.30
N THR A 415 21.99 11.63 31.01
CA THR A 415 21.30 11.82 32.32
C THR A 415 20.28 12.98 32.42
N THR A 416 19.06 12.81 32.93
CA THR A 416 18.69 12.46 34.31
C THR A 416 17.15 12.32 34.42
N GLU A 417 16.67 11.46 35.31
CA GLU A 417 15.28 11.36 35.79
C GLU A 417 14.82 12.64 36.51
N GLU A 418 13.54 13.05 36.36
CA GLU A 418 12.57 13.23 37.46
C GLU A 418 11.20 13.81 36.99
N PRO A 419 10.10 13.64 37.79
CA PRO A 419 8.72 13.57 37.32
C PRO A 419 7.82 14.77 37.72
N ALA A 420 6.68 14.95 37.01
CA ALA A 420 5.43 15.64 37.41
C ALA A 420 4.62 15.98 36.14
N LYS A 421 3.28 15.96 36.02
CA LYS A 421 2.12 15.84 36.92
C LYS A 421 0.88 15.58 36.04
N PRO A 422 -0.24 15.08 36.60
CA PRO A 422 -1.43 14.74 35.83
C PRO A 422 -2.32 15.96 35.58
N ILE A 423 -2.86 16.08 34.37
CA ILE A 423 -3.98 16.99 34.07
C ILE A 423 -5.22 16.12 33.96
N ALA A 424 -6.10 16.27 34.96
CA ALA A 424 -7.45 15.76 34.93
C ALA A 424 -8.32 16.67 34.05
N SER A 425 -9.10 16.10 33.15
CA SER A 425 -10.33 16.74 32.66
C SER A 425 -11.40 15.70 32.39
N HIS A 426 -12.36 15.71 33.31
CA HIS A 426 -13.76 15.32 33.20
C HIS A 426 -14.29 15.10 31.77
N TYR A 427 -14.90 13.93 31.53
CA TYR A 427 -16.24 13.91 30.95
C TYR A 427 -17.08 12.79 31.60
N ARG A 428 -18.27 13.21 32.06
CA ARG A 428 -19.27 12.43 32.77
C ARG A 428 -19.83 11.31 31.91
N ALA A 429 -19.95 10.15 32.54
CA ALA A 429 -20.90 9.11 32.20
C ALA A 429 -22.33 9.65 32.27
N HIS A 430 -23.15 9.30 31.29
CA HIS A 430 -24.59 9.20 31.47
C HIS A 430 -24.96 7.72 31.50
N SER A 431 -25.21 7.27 32.73
CA SER A 431 -26.01 6.10 33.06
C SER A 431 -27.47 6.31 32.66
N ALA A 432 -28.07 5.31 32.04
CA ALA A 432 -29.51 5.07 32.13
C ALA A 432 -29.72 3.55 32.20
N THR A 433 -29.63 3.05 33.43
CA THR A 433 -30.28 1.83 33.91
C THR A 433 -31.79 2.00 33.92
N SER A 434 -32.55 1.01 33.47
CA SER A 434 -33.74 0.51 34.17
C SER A 434 -34.29 -0.79 33.50
N PRO A 435 -35.03 -1.64 34.23
CA PRO A 435 -34.80 -3.09 34.34
C PRO A 435 -36.09 -3.94 34.10
N PHE A 436 -36.01 -5.22 34.49
CA PHE A 436 -37.08 -6.24 34.64
C PHE A 436 -37.48 -6.97 33.33
N GLU A 437 -37.73 -8.29 33.30
CA GLU A 437 -38.16 -9.22 34.35
C GLU A 437 -37.91 -10.68 33.90
N ASP A 438 -37.66 -11.58 34.86
CA ASP A 438 -37.64 -13.04 34.72
C ASP A 438 -39.03 -13.58 34.32
N ASP A 439 -39.10 -14.69 33.56
CA ASP A 439 -39.45 -16.01 34.12
C ASP A 439 -39.62 -17.11 33.03
N HIS A 440 -39.39 -18.35 33.48
CA HIS A 440 -39.88 -19.65 32.98
C HIS A 440 -39.08 -20.49 31.95
N ASN A 441 -38.39 -21.48 32.53
CA ASN A 441 -38.34 -22.90 32.18
C ASN A 441 -39.25 -23.41 31.04
N SER A 442 -38.63 -24.04 30.04
CA SER A 442 -38.98 -25.40 29.57
C SER A 442 -38.03 -25.85 28.46
N ALA A 443 -37.28 -26.93 28.68
CA ALA A 443 -36.73 -27.74 27.59
C ALA A 443 -37.90 -28.43 26.85
N PRO A 444 -37.76 -28.64 25.53
CA PRO A 444 -37.62 -30.03 25.10
C PRO A 444 -36.58 -30.24 24.00
N THR A 445 -35.96 -31.40 24.13
CA THR A 445 -35.39 -32.27 23.11
C THR A 445 -36.06 -32.14 21.74
N GLU A 446 -35.29 -31.79 20.71
CA GLU A 446 -35.67 -32.12 19.33
C GLU A 446 -34.45 -32.37 18.45
N SER A 447 -34.56 -33.46 17.71
CA SER A 447 -33.60 -34.15 16.86
C SER A 447 -32.95 -33.28 15.80
N SER A 448 -31.64 -33.46 15.65
CA SER A 448 -30.84 -33.06 14.50
C SER A 448 -31.50 -33.49 13.17
N PRO A 449 -31.71 -32.56 12.21
CA PRO A 449 -32.14 -32.95 10.87
C PRO A 449 -30.95 -33.54 10.10
N PRO A 450 -31.21 -34.41 9.12
CA PRO A 450 -30.15 -35.14 8.41
C PRO A 450 -29.29 -34.18 7.58
N ILE A 451 -27.98 -34.48 7.58
CA ILE A 451 -26.96 -33.89 6.72
C ILE A 451 -27.43 -33.97 5.26
N GLN A 452 -27.82 -32.84 4.68
CA GLN A 452 -28.02 -32.73 3.23
C GLN A 452 -26.65 -32.77 2.53
N PRO A 453 -26.49 -33.55 1.45
CA PRO A 453 -25.25 -33.59 0.71
C PRO A 453 -25.07 -32.32 -0.12
N LEU A 454 -23.99 -31.59 0.18
CA LEU A 454 -23.12 -30.87 -0.74
C LEU A 454 -23.78 -30.38 -2.06
N ILE A 455 -24.37 -29.18 -2.04
CA ILE A 455 -24.42 -28.37 -3.28
C ILE A 455 -22.99 -27.88 -3.49
N HIS A 456 -22.22 -28.65 -4.25
CA HIS A 456 -20.85 -28.35 -4.61
C HIS A 456 -20.82 -26.95 -5.27
N ILE A 457 -19.95 -26.05 -4.82
CA ILE A 457 -19.79 -24.69 -5.40
C ILE A 457 -19.53 -24.80 -6.92
N SER A 458 -18.90 -25.89 -7.36
CA SER A 458 -18.75 -26.25 -8.78
C SER A 458 -20.08 -26.40 -9.55
N HIS A 459 -21.20 -26.80 -8.93
CA HIS A 459 -22.52 -26.90 -9.55
C HIS A 459 -23.15 -25.52 -9.78
N LEU A 460 -23.05 -24.61 -8.80
CA LEU A 460 -23.43 -23.18 -8.96
C LEU A 460 -22.62 -22.50 -10.06
N LEU A 461 -21.33 -22.85 -10.18
CA LEU A 461 -20.44 -22.32 -11.21
C LEU A 461 -20.63 -23.00 -12.58
N ALA A 462 -21.18 -24.21 -12.63
CA ALA A 462 -21.50 -24.95 -13.86
C ALA A 462 -22.89 -24.59 -14.43
N GLU A 463 -23.88 -24.34 -13.58
CA GLU A 463 -25.24 -23.94 -13.97
C GLU A 463 -25.29 -22.47 -14.46
N SER A 464 -24.40 -21.60 -13.97
CA SER A 464 -24.35 -20.19 -14.38
C SER A 464 -23.55 -19.96 -15.68
N ARG A 465 -23.90 -20.65 -16.78
CA ARG A 465 -23.48 -20.23 -18.13
C ARG A 465 -24.14 -18.94 -18.59
N ALA A 466 -25.16 -18.46 -17.86
CA ALA A 466 -25.86 -17.21 -18.13
C ALA A 466 -25.46 -16.13 -17.11
N SER A 467 -24.78 -15.09 -17.60
CA SER A 467 -24.50 -13.78 -16.97
C SER A 467 -23.41 -13.69 -15.87
N HIS A 468 -22.27 -13.13 -16.27
CA HIS A 468 -21.14 -12.71 -15.42
C HIS A 468 -21.50 -11.76 -14.25
N LEU A 469 -22.65 -11.08 -14.34
CA LEU A 469 -23.10 -10.07 -13.37
C LEU A 469 -23.74 -10.69 -12.12
N THR A 470 -24.43 -11.82 -12.26
CA THR A 470 -25.23 -12.44 -11.20
C THR A 470 -24.34 -13.21 -10.23
N VAL A 471 -23.34 -13.93 -10.76
CA VAL A 471 -22.30 -14.61 -9.99
C VAL A 471 -21.50 -13.63 -9.11
N SER A 472 -21.15 -12.45 -9.62
CA SER A 472 -20.40 -11.43 -8.88
C SER A 472 -21.14 -10.91 -7.64
N ARG A 473 -22.48 -10.89 -7.68
CA ARG A 473 -23.31 -10.25 -6.65
C ARG A 473 -23.57 -11.17 -5.45
N GLU A 474 -23.54 -12.48 -5.65
CA GLU A 474 -23.86 -13.48 -4.62
C GLU A 474 -22.61 -14.11 -3.95
N MET A 475 -21.43 -14.03 -4.59
CA MET A 475 -20.19 -14.61 -4.05
C MET A 475 -19.83 -14.15 -2.63
N PRO A 476 -19.93 -12.86 -2.23
CA PRO A 476 -19.61 -12.46 -0.86
C PRO A 476 -20.48 -13.13 0.21
N ALA A 477 -21.76 -13.38 -0.09
CA ALA A 477 -22.68 -14.06 0.84
C ALA A 477 -22.34 -15.55 0.97
N VAL A 478 -21.97 -16.19 -0.15
CA VAL A 478 -21.53 -17.60 -0.15
C VAL A 478 -20.21 -17.76 0.61
N LEU A 479 -19.24 -16.87 0.37
CA LEU A 479 -17.93 -16.90 1.02
C LEU A 479 -18.03 -16.60 2.52
N SER A 480 -18.87 -15.64 2.94
CA SER A 480 -19.10 -15.37 4.36
C SER A 480 -19.79 -16.53 5.07
N ARG A 481 -20.75 -17.20 4.42
CA ARG A 481 -21.34 -18.44 4.96
C ARG A 481 -20.30 -19.56 5.09
N HIS A 482 -19.48 -19.77 4.05
CA HIS A 482 -18.38 -20.74 4.07
C HIS A 482 -17.37 -20.43 5.17
N PHE A 483 -17.11 -19.15 5.44
CA PHE A 483 -16.26 -18.74 6.55
C PHE A 483 -16.82 -19.23 7.89
N VAL A 484 -18.09 -18.93 8.17
CA VAL A 484 -18.73 -19.28 9.45
C VAL A 484 -18.86 -20.79 9.64
N GLU A 485 -19.22 -21.53 8.59
CA GLU A 485 -19.53 -22.97 8.70
C GLU A 485 -18.31 -23.88 8.66
N LYS A 486 -17.22 -23.48 7.99
CA LYS A 486 -16.06 -24.35 7.72
C LYS A 486 -14.73 -23.75 8.16
N CYS A 487 -14.50 -22.48 7.84
CA CYS A 487 -13.22 -21.85 8.12
C CYS A 487 -13.03 -21.56 9.61
N PHE A 488 -14.05 -20.99 10.26
CA PHE A 488 -13.96 -20.51 11.63
C PHE A 488 -13.66 -21.64 12.61
N THR A 489 -14.25 -22.82 12.41
CA THR A 489 -14.00 -24.01 13.23
C THR A 489 -12.55 -24.52 13.15
N LEU A 490 -11.79 -24.12 12.14
CA LEU A 490 -10.37 -24.48 11.97
C LEU A 490 -9.42 -23.44 12.59
N LEU A 491 -9.93 -22.28 13.00
CA LEU A 491 -9.12 -21.20 13.57
C LEU A 491 -8.85 -21.38 15.07
N LEU A 492 -9.67 -22.19 15.75
CA LEU A 492 -9.58 -22.44 17.18
C LEU A 492 -9.37 -23.93 17.46
N LEU A 493 -8.76 -24.20 18.60
CA LEU A 493 -8.63 -25.53 19.14
C LEU A 493 -10.01 -26.14 19.48
N PRO A 494 -10.31 -27.39 19.08
CA PRO A 494 -11.65 -27.98 19.26
C PRO A 494 -12.18 -28.00 20.71
N ILE A 495 -11.31 -28.04 21.73
CA ILE A 495 -11.67 -28.16 23.16
C ILE A 495 -11.69 -26.80 23.87
N CYS A 496 -11.29 -25.72 23.20
CA CYS A 496 -11.26 -24.43 23.88
C CYS A 496 -12.66 -24.08 24.41
N HIS A 497 -12.72 -23.41 25.57
CA HIS A 497 -13.99 -23.08 26.19
C HIS A 497 -14.93 -22.39 25.17
N PRO A 498 -16.21 -22.82 25.04
CA PRO A 498 -17.10 -22.36 23.96
C PRO A 498 -17.32 -20.84 23.95
N GLY A 499 -17.10 -20.17 25.08
CA GLY A 499 -17.07 -18.71 25.15
C GLY A 499 -16.08 -18.04 24.18
N PHE A 500 -14.92 -18.64 23.91
CA PHE A 500 -13.98 -18.09 22.93
C PHE A 500 -14.54 -18.11 21.51
N SER A 501 -15.18 -19.20 21.12
CA SER A 501 -15.72 -19.35 19.76
C SER A 501 -16.98 -18.51 19.57
N GLN A 502 -17.86 -18.45 20.57
CA GLN A 502 -19.09 -17.66 20.54
C GLN A 502 -18.81 -16.15 20.52
N ASP A 503 -17.97 -15.66 21.43
CA ASP A 503 -17.66 -14.23 21.53
C ASP A 503 -16.90 -13.74 20.30
N TRP A 504 -15.90 -14.50 19.84
CA TRP A 504 -15.10 -14.09 18.70
C TRP A 504 -15.91 -14.10 17.40
N LEU A 505 -16.75 -15.12 17.18
CA LEU A 505 -17.61 -15.17 16.01
C LEU A 505 -18.68 -14.07 16.03
N GLY A 506 -19.25 -13.78 17.20
CA GLY A 506 -20.20 -12.69 17.38
C GLY A 506 -19.56 -11.34 17.06
N GLU A 507 -18.38 -11.07 17.62
CA GLU A 507 -17.67 -9.83 17.39
C GLU A 507 -17.22 -9.65 15.94
N ILE A 508 -16.79 -10.72 15.25
CA ILE A 508 -16.50 -10.68 13.81
C ILE A 508 -17.76 -10.29 13.04
N LYS A 509 -18.91 -10.93 13.31
CA LYS A 509 -20.17 -10.65 12.60
C LYS A 509 -20.60 -9.19 12.77
N ASP A 510 -20.48 -8.65 13.98
CA ASP A 510 -20.86 -7.26 14.29
C ASP A 510 -19.91 -6.26 13.63
N LEU A 511 -18.60 -6.52 13.69
CA LEU A 511 -17.59 -5.62 13.14
C LEU A 511 -17.50 -5.68 11.61
N MET A 512 -17.86 -6.80 10.97
CA MET A 512 -17.89 -6.93 9.51
C MET A 512 -18.88 -5.97 8.85
N VAL A 513 -19.94 -5.54 9.54
CA VAL A 513 -20.92 -4.59 9.01
C VAL A 513 -20.37 -3.15 8.99
N SER A 514 -19.51 -2.82 9.95
CA SER A 514 -19.00 -1.47 10.17
C SER A 514 -17.59 -1.24 9.60
N HIS A 515 -16.79 -2.29 9.44
CA HIS A 515 -15.37 -2.20 9.08
C HIS A 515 -15.06 -2.93 7.78
N ASP A 516 -14.84 -2.16 6.72
CA ASP A 516 -14.47 -2.68 5.39
C ASP A 516 -13.20 -3.54 5.40
N CYS A 517 -12.22 -3.20 6.25
CA CYS A 517 -10.99 -3.98 6.38
C CYS A 517 -11.27 -5.41 6.83
N LEU A 518 -12.09 -5.58 7.87
CA LEU A 518 -12.44 -6.90 8.41
C LEU A 518 -13.30 -7.68 7.42
N TYR A 519 -14.27 -7.01 6.81
CA TYR A 519 -15.12 -7.60 5.78
C TYR A 519 -14.30 -8.21 4.63
N TYR A 520 -13.36 -7.45 4.06
CA TYR A 520 -12.53 -7.95 2.97
C TYR A 520 -11.51 -9.01 3.42
N SER A 521 -10.99 -8.94 4.65
CA SER A 521 -10.10 -9.98 5.19
C SER A 521 -10.81 -11.33 5.32
N VAL A 522 -12.06 -11.34 5.81
CA VAL A 522 -12.88 -12.57 5.91
C VAL A 522 -13.14 -13.18 4.54
N LEU A 523 -13.49 -12.36 3.55
CA LEU A 523 -13.72 -12.83 2.18
C LEU A 523 -12.46 -13.36 1.51
N ALA A 524 -11.32 -12.70 1.72
CA ALA A 524 -10.02 -13.14 1.21
C ALA A 524 -9.63 -14.50 1.81
N TYR A 525 -9.83 -14.66 3.12
CA TYR A 525 -9.60 -15.92 3.82
C TYR A 525 -10.47 -17.05 3.25
N ALA A 526 -11.80 -16.84 3.21
CA ALA A 526 -12.73 -17.85 2.75
C ALA A 526 -12.51 -18.26 1.29
N ALA A 527 -12.26 -17.28 0.41
CA ALA A 527 -11.98 -17.56 -0.99
C ALA A 527 -10.70 -18.39 -1.17
N SER A 528 -9.67 -18.13 -0.36
CA SER A 528 -8.44 -18.92 -0.37
C SER A 528 -8.68 -20.37 0.03
N HIS A 529 -9.44 -20.59 1.10
CA HIS A 529 -9.80 -21.93 1.55
C HIS A 529 -10.63 -22.68 0.49
N VAL A 530 -11.60 -22.03 -0.14
CA VAL A 530 -12.40 -22.65 -1.22
C VAL A 530 -11.52 -23.02 -2.40
N PHE A 531 -10.57 -22.15 -2.78
CA PHE A 531 -9.62 -22.44 -3.85
C PHE A 531 -8.75 -23.66 -3.54
N LEU A 532 -8.26 -23.82 -2.31
CA LEU A 532 -7.43 -24.97 -1.94
C LEU A 532 -8.21 -26.30 -1.96
N MET A 533 -9.51 -26.28 -1.69
CA MET A 533 -10.36 -27.48 -1.71
C MET A 533 -10.86 -27.85 -3.11
N ASP A 534 -11.18 -26.86 -3.96
CA ASP A 534 -11.84 -27.08 -5.27
C ASP A 534 -10.91 -26.81 -6.47
N THR A 535 -9.67 -26.35 -6.23
CA THR A 535 -8.61 -26.04 -7.24
C THR A 535 -9.01 -25.07 -8.36
N SER A 536 -10.10 -24.31 -8.20
CA SER A 536 -10.60 -23.39 -9.21
C SER A 536 -9.76 -22.11 -9.34
N THR A 537 -9.02 -21.97 -10.44
CA THR A 537 -8.16 -20.79 -10.73
C THR A 537 -8.90 -19.44 -10.68
N ARG A 538 -10.20 -19.43 -10.96
CA ARG A 538 -11.03 -18.20 -10.89
C ARG A 538 -11.19 -17.69 -9.45
N ILE A 539 -11.28 -18.60 -8.47
CA ILE A 539 -11.46 -18.26 -7.06
C ILE A 539 -10.16 -17.72 -6.47
N GLN A 540 -9.01 -18.21 -6.93
CA GLN A 540 -7.69 -17.68 -6.55
C GLN A 540 -7.55 -16.18 -6.91
N GLY A 541 -7.95 -15.80 -8.13
CA GLY A 541 -7.95 -14.39 -8.54
C GLY A 541 -8.87 -13.52 -7.69
N LEU A 542 -9.99 -14.07 -7.22
CA LEU A 542 -10.93 -13.40 -6.33
C LEU A 542 -10.35 -13.23 -4.91
N ALA A 543 -9.68 -14.26 -4.37
CA ALA A 543 -9.01 -14.23 -3.08
C ALA A 543 -7.94 -13.12 -3.03
N LEU A 544 -7.07 -13.03 -4.05
CA LEU A 544 -6.06 -11.99 -4.16
C LEU A 544 -6.67 -10.58 -4.32
N THR A 545 -7.82 -10.48 -5.00
CA THR A 545 -8.54 -9.21 -5.14
C THR A 545 -9.09 -8.74 -3.79
N TYR A 546 -9.70 -9.63 -3.00
CA TYR A 546 -10.17 -9.29 -1.66
C TYR A 546 -9.03 -8.99 -0.71
N TYR A 547 -7.92 -9.74 -0.78
CA TYR A 547 -6.71 -9.45 -0.01
C TYR A 547 -6.19 -8.02 -0.28
N THR A 548 -6.11 -7.64 -1.56
CA THR A 548 -5.70 -6.27 -1.96
C THR A 548 -6.68 -5.20 -1.46
N LYS A 549 -7.97 -5.50 -1.43
CA LYS A 549 -8.98 -4.57 -0.89
C LYS A 549 -8.84 -4.44 0.64
N ALA A 550 -8.58 -5.53 1.33
CA ALA A 550 -8.38 -5.54 2.78
C ALA A 550 -7.15 -4.72 3.18
N THR A 551 -6.01 -4.87 2.50
CA THR A 551 -4.80 -4.11 2.79
C THR A 551 -4.97 -2.61 2.50
N ARG A 552 -5.68 -2.25 1.42
CA ARG A 552 -6.04 -0.85 1.13
C ARG A 552 -6.96 -0.26 2.20
N ALA A 553 -8.03 -0.97 2.57
CA ALA A 553 -8.95 -0.53 3.61
C ALA A 553 -8.24 -0.36 4.97
N MET A 554 -7.30 -1.25 5.29
CA MET A 554 -6.46 -1.15 6.47
C MET A 554 -5.56 0.10 6.45
N SER A 555 -4.93 0.42 5.31
CA SER A 555 -4.14 1.65 5.15
C SER A 555 -4.99 2.90 5.38
N CYS A 556 -6.20 2.96 4.81
CA CYS A 556 -7.11 4.08 5.02
C CYS A 556 -7.58 4.22 6.48
N LEU A 557 -7.79 3.09 7.19
CA LEU A 557 -8.15 3.12 8.60
C LEU A 557 -7.01 3.70 9.46
N LEU A 558 -5.76 3.33 9.16
CA LEU A 558 -4.57 3.85 9.86
C LEU A 558 -4.36 5.36 9.62
N GLU A 559 -4.79 5.89 8.48
CA GLU A 559 -4.69 7.33 8.17
C GLU A 559 -5.80 8.17 8.80
N SER A 560 -6.96 7.57 9.10
CA SER A 560 -8.16 8.29 9.55
C SER A 560 -8.35 8.30 11.05
N GLU A 561 -7.86 7.28 11.77
CA GLU A 561 -8.06 7.13 13.20
C GLU A 561 -6.88 7.62 14.05
N THR A 562 -7.19 8.30 15.16
CA THR A 562 -6.16 8.87 16.06
C THR A 562 -5.56 7.83 17.02
N HIS A 563 -6.30 6.74 17.29
CA HIS A 563 -5.88 5.61 18.13
C HIS A 563 -6.23 4.27 17.47
N PRO A 564 -5.55 3.91 16.37
CA PRO A 564 -5.80 2.66 15.65
C PRO A 564 -5.56 1.42 16.52
N GLU A 565 -4.67 1.48 17.50
CA GLU A 565 -4.33 0.39 18.41
C GLU A 565 -5.49 -0.09 19.30
N LEU A 566 -6.53 0.74 19.49
CA LEU A 566 -7.70 0.40 20.30
C LEU A 566 -8.83 -0.26 19.50
N HIS A 567 -8.73 -0.31 18.17
CA HIS A 567 -9.77 -0.86 17.31
C HIS A 567 -9.64 -2.38 17.16
N ASN A 568 -10.63 -3.12 17.68
CA ASN A 568 -10.69 -4.59 17.55
C ASN A 568 -10.74 -5.05 16.08
N GLY A 569 -11.46 -4.31 15.23
CA GLY A 569 -11.55 -4.61 13.79
C GLY A 569 -10.20 -4.58 13.08
N LEU A 570 -9.29 -3.68 13.48
CA LEU A 570 -7.93 -3.62 12.92
C LEU A 570 -7.13 -4.86 13.30
N LEU A 571 -7.08 -5.20 14.59
CA LEU A 571 -6.33 -6.37 15.07
C LEU A 571 -6.87 -7.65 14.44
N MET A 572 -8.19 -7.86 14.43
CA MET A 572 -8.82 -9.02 13.78
C MET A 572 -8.52 -9.09 12.28
N SER A 573 -8.50 -7.94 11.59
CA SER A 573 -8.15 -7.88 10.16
C SER A 573 -6.71 -8.34 9.93
N VAL A 574 -5.76 -7.83 10.72
CA VAL A 574 -4.34 -8.23 10.64
C VAL A 574 -4.20 -9.72 10.92
N MET A 575 -4.96 -10.24 11.91
CA MET A 575 -4.97 -11.66 12.24
C MET A 575 -5.42 -12.53 11.07
N LEU A 576 -6.55 -12.18 10.45
CA LEU A 576 -7.05 -12.91 9.28
C LEU A 576 -6.14 -12.78 8.05
N LEU A 577 -5.38 -11.69 7.91
CA LEU A 577 -4.44 -11.50 6.79
C LEU A 577 -3.20 -12.40 6.91
N TYR A 578 -2.60 -12.55 8.10
CA TYR A 578 -1.52 -13.54 8.25
C TYR A 578 -2.05 -14.98 8.15
N LEU A 579 -3.25 -15.25 8.67
CA LEU A 579 -3.89 -16.56 8.55
C LEU A 579 -4.21 -16.89 7.09
N HIS A 580 -4.60 -15.88 6.29
CA HIS A 580 -4.73 -16.03 4.85
C HIS A 580 -3.40 -16.44 4.20
N GLY A 581 -2.25 -15.91 4.65
CA GLY A 581 -0.92 -16.34 4.20
C GLY A 581 -0.62 -17.81 4.50
N CYS A 582 -1.02 -18.31 5.67
CA CYS A 582 -0.91 -19.73 6.06
C CYS A 582 -1.83 -20.66 5.23
N MET A 583 -2.88 -20.09 4.63
CA MET A 583 -3.96 -20.79 3.93
C MET A 583 -4.00 -20.45 2.43
N GLY A 584 -3.03 -19.70 1.93
CA GLY A 584 -3.06 -19.08 0.62
C GLY A 584 -1.83 -19.39 -0.19
N ILE A 585 -2.01 -19.49 -1.51
CA ILE A 585 -0.91 -19.68 -2.46
C ILE A 585 -0.44 -18.30 -2.90
N GLY A 586 0.82 -17.97 -2.59
CA GLY A 586 1.52 -16.77 -3.09
C GLY A 586 1.53 -15.56 -2.16
N THR A 587 0.94 -15.65 -0.95
CA THR A 587 0.93 -14.57 0.06
C THR A 587 1.72 -14.92 1.33
N TYR A 588 2.44 -16.05 1.33
CA TYR A 588 3.22 -16.51 2.49
C TYR A 588 4.37 -15.57 2.87
N THR A 589 4.95 -14.88 1.89
CA THR A 589 6.01 -13.88 2.10
C THR A 589 5.52 -12.67 2.89
N ASP A 590 4.20 -12.46 2.96
CA ASP A 590 3.62 -11.32 3.65
C ASP A 590 3.35 -11.60 5.15
N ILE A 591 3.45 -12.86 5.58
CA ILE A 591 3.16 -13.29 6.96
C ILE A 591 4.00 -12.50 7.99
N PRO A 592 5.35 -12.39 7.85
CA PRO A 592 6.17 -11.70 8.85
C PRO A 592 5.75 -10.23 9.05
N MET A 593 5.29 -9.58 7.98
CA MET A 593 4.87 -8.17 8.02
C MET A 593 3.58 -7.99 8.84
N HIS A 594 2.57 -8.84 8.58
CA HIS A 594 1.32 -8.83 9.33
C HIS A 594 1.52 -9.23 10.80
N VAL A 595 2.39 -10.22 11.06
CA VAL A 595 2.74 -10.63 12.44
C VAL A 595 3.44 -9.48 13.17
N ASN A 596 4.39 -8.79 12.54
CA ASN A 596 5.06 -7.62 13.14
C ASN A 596 4.08 -6.47 13.44
N ALA A 597 3.09 -6.24 12.58
CA ALA A 597 2.02 -5.28 12.85
C ALA A 597 1.19 -5.68 14.08
N ALA A 598 0.81 -6.97 14.19
CA ALA A 598 0.07 -7.48 15.34
C ALA A 598 0.86 -7.36 16.65
N ILE A 599 2.18 -7.67 16.64
CA ILE A 599 3.08 -7.50 17.79
C ILE A 599 3.04 -6.05 18.28
N ARG A 600 3.16 -5.07 17.37
CA ARG A 600 3.13 -3.64 17.72
C ARG A 600 1.81 -3.22 18.33
N ILE A 601 0.68 -3.69 17.77
CA ILE A 601 -0.66 -3.39 18.29
C ILE A 601 -0.81 -3.97 19.70
N ILE A 602 -0.49 -5.26 19.89
CA ILE A 602 -0.60 -5.94 21.19
C ILE A 602 0.31 -5.30 22.24
N LYS A 603 1.55 -4.99 21.88
CA LYS A 603 2.51 -4.34 22.79
C LYS A 603 1.98 -3.01 23.31
N THR A 604 1.51 -2.15 22.40
CA THR A 604 0.98 -0.81 22.72
C THR A 604 -0.34 -0.88 23.50
N ARG A 605 -1.21 -1.84 23.15
CA ARG A 605 -2.56 -1.96 23.70
C ARG A 605 -2.60 -2.65 25.07
N LEU A 606 -1.87 -3.75 25.22
CA LEU A 606 -2.00 -4.69 26.35
C LEU A 606 -0.76 -4.67 27.25
N LEU A 607 0.44 -4.79 26.68
CA LEU A 607 1.66 -5.01 27.47
C LEU A 607 2.23 -3.73 28.12
N ASP A 608 2.11 -2.58 27.46
CA ASP A 608 2.65 -1.31 27.98
C ASP A 608 1.65 -0.57 28.92
N ARG A 609 0.38 -0.98 28.98
CA ARG A 609 -0.67 -0.28 29.74
C ARG A 609 -1.10 -0.95 31.06
N HIS A 610 -0.44 -2.03 31.50
CA HIS A 610 -0.72 -2.75 32.77
C HIS A 610 -2.23 -2.89 33.09
N LYS A 611 -3.06 -3.30 32.12
CA LYS A 611 -4.48 -3.59 32.37
C LYS A 611 -4.65 -5.06 32.73
N THR A 612 -5.41 -5.33 33.79
CA THR A 612 -5.87 -6.67 34.17
C THR A 612 -6.84 -7.23 33.13
N VAL A 613 -6.81 -8.56 32.98
CA VAL A 613 -7.54 -9.33 31.97
C VAL A 613 -9.05 -9.17 32.18
N HIS A 614 -9.73 -8.62 31.17
CA HIS A 614 -11.20 -8.51 31.20
C HIS A 614 -11.90 -8.99 29.92
N ARG A 615 -11.17 -9.43 28.87
CA ARG A 615 -11.79 -9.88 27.60
C ARG A 615 -11.15 -11.16 27.06
N LEU A 616 -11.99 -12.13 26.69
CA LEU A 616 -11.60 -13.41 26.07
C LEU A 616 -10.78 -13.22 24.78
N PHE A 617 -11.12 -12.18 24.00
CA PHE A 617 -10.42 -11.83 22.77
C PHE A 617 -8.94 -11.46 22.98
N ASP A 618 -8.59 -10.77 24.08
CA ASP A 618 -7.21 -10.32 24.29
C ASP A 618 -6.26 -11.52 24.49
N ARG A 619 -6.72 -12.57 25.19
CA ARG A 619 -5.98 -13.83 25.34
C ARG A 619 -5.85 -14.56 24.00
N LEU A 620 -6.95 -14.68 23.25
CA LEU A 620 -6.96 -15.29 21.92
C LEU A 620 -5.97 -14.59 20.96
N ALA A 621 -5.92 -13.25 20.99
CA ALA A 621 -5.02 -12.48 20.14
C ALA A 621 -3.54 -12.70 20.50
N VAL A 622 -3.20 -12.73 21.79
CA VAL A 622 -1.82 -12.98 22.25
C VAL A 622 -1.38 -14.41 21.89
N GLU A 623 -2.21 -15.41 22.18
CA GLU A 623 -1.90 -16.81 21.84
C GLU A 623 -1.76 -17.01 20.33
N SER A 624 -2.62 -16.39 19.53
CA SER A 624 -2.56 -16.44 18.07
C SER A 624 -1.28 -15.83 17.50
N VAL A 625 -0.88 -14.65 18.00
CA VAL A 625 0.37 -14.01 17.57
C VAL A 625 1.60 -14.82 17.99
N LEU A 626 1.64 -15.38 19.20
CA LEU A 626 2.74 -16.25 19.64
C LEU A 626 2.88 -17.49 18.76
N TYR A 627 1.76 -18.16 18.43
CA TYR A 627 1.77 -19.31 17.55
C TYR A 627 2.31 -18.96 16.15
N GLN A 628 1.95 -17.79 15.63
CA GLN A 628 2.44 -17.35 14.32
C GLN A 628 3.90 -16.92 14.34
N ILE A 629 4.38 -16.30 15.43
CA ILE A 629 5.81 -16.06 15.62
C ILE A 629 6.56 -17.39 15.61
N PHE A 630 6.06 -18.40 16.32
CA PHE A 630 6.65 -19.75 16.33
C PHE A 630 6.72 -20.36 14.92
N LEU A 631 5.63 -20.32 14.15
CA LEU A 631 5.62 -20.87 12.79
C LEU A 631 6.53 -20.10 11.82
N ALA A 632 6.54 -18.77 11.89
CA ALA A 632 7.37 -17.93 11.03
C ALA A 632 8.87 -18.08 11.34
N THR A 633 9.21 -18.34 12.60
CA THR A 633 10.61 -18.53 13.02
C THR A 633 11.13 -19.94 12.82
N THR A 634 10.29 -20.97 12.98
CA THR A 634 10.73 -22.36 12.82
C THR A 634 10.91 -22.74 11.35
N GLY A 635 10.07 -22.19 10.46
CA GLY A 635 10.21 -22.29 9.01
C GLY A 635 10.22 -23.74 8.48
N LEU A 636 10.72 -23.91 7.25
CA LEU A 636 11.08 -25.22 6.69
C LEU A 636 12.53 -25.57 7.08
N TRP A 637 12.85 -26.85 7.20
CA TRP A 637 14.21 -27.30 7.54
C TRP A 637 15.19 -27.21 6.36
N THR A 638 14.71 -27.29 5.11
CA THR A 638 15.56 -27.05 3.92
C THR A 638 15.82 -25.57 3.63
N GLN A 639 14.99 -24.67 4.13
CA GLN A 639 15.19 -23.22 3.97
C GLN A 639 16.15 -22.74 5.06
N GLU A 640 17.17 -21.96 4.66
CA GLU A 640 17.97 -21.19 5.61
C GLU A 640 17.03 -20.27 6.39
N ALA A 641 17.18 -20.22 7.72
CA ALA A 641 16.30 -19.45 8.58
C ALA A 641 16.21 -18.00 8.09
N GLU A 642 15.08 -17.63 7.48
CA GLU A 642 14.90 -16.35 6.81
C GLU A 642 15.23 -15.21 7.78
N ALA A 643 16.23 -14.41 7.43
CA ALA A 643 16.78 -13.33 8.25
C ALA A 643 15.82 -12.16 8.51
N GLU A 644 14.57 -12.21 8.03
CA GLU A 644 13.62 -11.09 8.05
C GLU A 644 12.79 -10.99 9.35
N HIS A 645 12.53 -12.08 10.09
CA HIS A 645 11.80 -11.99 11.37
C HIS A 645 12.77 -11.92 12.57
N LYS A 646 13.06 -10.70 13.01
CA LYS A 646 13.86 -10.47 14.23
C LYS A 646 13.04 -10.81 15.48
N PHE A 647 13.30 -11.99 16.06
CA PHE A 647 12.68 -12.42 17.32
C PHE A 647 12.84 -11.36 18.43
N ASP A 648 11.72 -10.83 18.94
CA ASP A 648 11.68 -9.92 20.09
C ASP A 648 11.53 -10.72 21.38
N ALA A 649 12.66 -11.07 22.00
CA ALA A 649 12.70 -11.81 23.26
C ALA A 649 11.98 -11.08 24.41
N VAL A 650 11.96 -9.74 24.39
CA VAL A 650 11.30 -8.93 25.41
C VAL A 650 9.79 -9.03 25.26
N PHE A 651 9.29 -8.99 24.03
CA PHE A 651 7.87 -9.22 23.76
C PHE A 651 7.44 -10.62 24.21
N TRP A 652 8.22 -11.66 23.87
CA TRP A 652 7.90 -13.04 24.24
C TRP A 652 7.78 -13.22 25.75
N ALA A 653 8.78 -12.77 26.51
CA ALA A 653 8.79 -12.87 27.97
C ALA A 653 7.60 -12.12 28.62
N ARG A 654 7.25 -10.93 28.09
CA ARG A 654 6.08 -10.18 28.57
C ARG A 654 4.76 -10.85 28.21
N ALA A 655 4.67 -11.50 27.05
CA ALA A 655 3.49 -12.24 26.65
C ALA A 655 3.30 -13.51 27.49
N GLU A 656 4.40 -14.19 27.84
CA GLU A 656 4.43 -15.34 28.77
C GLU A 656 3.92 -14.92 30.16
N ASP A 657 4.50 -13.86 30.75
CA ASP A 657 4.04 -13.29 32.03
C ASP A 657 2.58 -12.82 31.98
N PHE A 658 2.15 -12.26 30.85
CA PHE A 658 0.74 -11.89 30.64
C PHE A 658 -0.18 -13.12 30.65
N LEU A 659 0.21 -14.20 29.96
CA LEU A 659 -0.61 -15.41 29.86
C LEU A 659 -0.70 -16.14 31.20
N ASP A 660 0.40 -16.24 31.95
CA ASP A 660 0.44 -16.89 33.28
C ASP A 660 -0.44 -16.17 34.31
N ARG A 661 -0.52 -14.83 34.25
CA ARG A 661 -1.41 -14.04 35.11
C ARG A 661 -2.89 -14.12 34.69
N SER A 662 -3.17 -14.54 33.46
CA SER A 662 -4.49 -14.41 32.80
C SER A 662 -5.34 -15.68 32.83
N THR A 663 -5.51 -16.32 33.97
CA THR A 663 -6.43 -17.46 34.10
C THR A 663 -7.89 -16.98 34.07
N ILE A 664 -8.55 -17.14 32.91
CA ILE A 664 -9.93 -16.67 32.71
C ILE A 664 -10.95 -17.62 33.37
N PHE A 665 -10.70 -18.93 33.29
CA PHE A 665 -11.51 -19.96 33.91
C PHE A 665 -10.71 -20.67 35.02
N PRO A 666 -10.75 -20.17 36.27
CA PRO A 666 -9.99 -20.75 37.37
C PRO A 666 -10.45 -22.19 37.67
N GLY A 667 -9.51 -23.11 37.88
CA GLY A 667 -9.77 -24.53 38.19
C GLY A 667 -9.99 -25.44 36.98
N GLN A 668 -10.05 -24.91 35.76
CA GLN A 668 -10.12 -25.69 34.51
C GLN A 668 -8.72 -26.03 33.98
N PRO A 669 -8.53 -27.16 33.27
CA PRO A 669 -7.24 -27.53 32.68
C PRO A 669 -6.77 -26.50 31.64
N ILE A 670 -5.47 -26.47 31.39
CA ILE A 670 -4.82 -25.50 30.48
C ILE A 670 -5.37 -25.63 29.05
N SER A 671 -5.76 -26.83 28.62
CA SER A 671 -6.39 -27.10 27.31
C SER A 671 -7.69 -26.30 27.09
N LEU A 672 -8.54 -26.18 28.11
CA LEU A 672 -9.78 -25.39 28.04
C LEU A 672 -9.54 -23.88 28.08
N ASN A 673 -8.49 -23.45 28.79
CA ASN A 673 -8.13 -22.04 28.93
C ASN A 673 -7.34 -21.50 27.71
N SER A 674 -6.78 -22.36 26.85
CA SER A 674 -5.94 -21.97 25.73
C SER A 674 -6.64 -22.17 24.36
N PRO A 675 -7.15 -21.09 23.73
CA PRO A 675 -7.81 -21.18 22.43
C PRO A 675 -6.92 -21.54 21.23
N VAL A 676 -5.60 -21.28 21.30
CA VAL A 676 -4.69 -21.50 20.15
C VAL A 676 -3.46 -22.36 20.47
N LEU A 677 -2.78 -22.13 21.61
CA LEU A 677 -1.51 -22.81 21.88
C LEU A 677 -1.69 -24.26 22.33
N GLY A 678 -2.64 -24.51 23.25
CA GLY A 678 -3.01 -25.84 23.76
C GLY A 678 -1.93 -26.60 24.55
N VAL A 679 -0.68 -26.13 24.50
CA VAL A 679 0.54 -26.74 25.03
C VAL A 679 1.31 -25.65 25.81
N PRO A 680 2.06 -25.98 26.87
CA PRO A 680 2.85 -25.00 27.62
C PRO A 680 3.77 -24.14 26.73
N ILE A 681 3.77 -22.82 26.97
CA ILE A 681 4.53 -21.83 26.19
C ILE A 681 6.04 -22.13 26.22
N SER A 682 6.53 -22.71 27.31
CA SER A 682 7.93 -23.14 27.48
C SER A 682 8.37 -24.13 26.39
N LEU A 683 7.50 -25.04 25.95
CA LEU A 683 7.83 -26.01 24.89
C LEU A 683 7.98 -25.33 23.53
N PHE A 684 7.15 -24.34 23.21
CA PHE A 684 7.32 -23.53 22.00
C PHE A 684 8.62 -22.72 22.04
N ARG A 685 8.92 -22.09 23.19
CA ARG A 685 10.14 -21.31 23.42
C ARG A 685 11.40 -22.17 23.23
N LEU A 686 11.45 -23.34 23.85
CA LEU A 686 12.57 -24.29 23.74
C LEU A 686 12.75 -24.81 22.32
N SER A 687 11.66 -25.22 21.66
CA SER A 687 11.68 -25.70 20.28
C SER A 687 12.26 -24.65 19.32
N PHE A 688 11.83 -23.40 19.47
CA PHE A 688 12.36 -22.26 18.73
C PHE A 688 13.85 -22.01 19.01
N MET A 689 14.25 -21.97 20.29
CA MET A 689 15.65 -21.74 20.68
C MET A 689 16.59 -22.79 20.08
N LEU A 690 16.21 -24.07 20.15
CA LEU A 690 16.98 -25.17 19.56
C LEU A 690 17.08 -25.02 18.04
N ARG A 691 15.97 -24.75 17.33
CA ARG A 691 15.97 -24.54 15.86
C ARG A 691 16.91 -23.41 15.45
N LYS A 692 16.91 -22.29 16.17
CA LYS A 692 17.78 -21.14 15.86
C LYS A 692 19.26 -21.48 15.99
N GLN A 693 19.64 -22.27 17.00
CA GLN A 693 21.03 -22.70 17.19
C GLN A 693 21.53 -23.52 15.99
N TYR A 694 20.72 -24.48 15.54
CA TYR A 694 21.01 -25.28 14.35
C TYR A 694 21.21 -24.44 13.08
N GLY A 695 20.42 -23.38 12.90
CA GLY A 695 20.54 -22.48 11.75
C GLY A 695 21.76 -21.54 11.79
N SER A 696 22.30 -21.24 12.97
CA SER A 696 23.37 -20.25 13.15
C SER A 696 24.79 -20.79 13.00
N GLY A 697 24.99 -22.11 13.16
CA GLY A 697 26.31 -22.77 13.06
C GLY A 697 27.37 -22.29 14.07
N LEU A 698 27.01 -21.44 15.04
CA LEU A 698 27.90 -20.88 16.06
C LEU A 698 27.99 -21.82 17.28
N ALA A 699 29.20 -21.94 17.84
CA ALA A 699 29.43 -22.70 19.07
C ALA A 699 28.69 -22.05 20.25
N LEU A 700 27.88 -22.84 20.97
CA LEU A 700 27.14 -22.38 22.14
C LEU A 700 28.06 -22.01 23.30
N ASP A 701 27.70 -20.94 24.00
CA ASP A 701 28.30 -20.58 25.28
C ASP A 701 27.95 -21.64 26.36
N SER A 702 28.92 -21.99 27.21
CA SER A 702 28.80 -23.12 28.14
C SER A 702 27.68 -22.94 29.16
N GLU A 703 27.33 -21.69 29.50
CA GLU A 703 26.27 -21.35 30.46
C GLU A 703 24.87 -21.47 29.85
N MET A 704 24.70 -21.16 28.56
CA MET A 704 23.41 -21.31 27.87
C MET A 704 23.09 -22.81 27.68
N LEU A 705 24.12 -23.61 27.38
CA LEU A 705 23.96 -25.04 27.15
C LEU A 705 23.57 -25.81 28.42
N SER A 706 24.06 -25.38 29.60
CA SER A 706 23.62 -25.97 30.88
C SER A 706 22.17 -25.60 31.20
N ARG A 707 21.75 -24.35 30.98
CA ARG A 707 20.34 -23.95 31.18
C ARG A 707 19.36 -24.73 30.30
N ILE A 708 19.68 -24.87 29.01
CA ILE A 708 18.85 -25.67 28.09
C ILE A 708 18.82 -27.13 28.53
N ARG A 709 19.94 -27.69 28.98
CA ARG A 709 20.00 -29.07 29.50
C ARG A 709 19.06 -29.30 30.67
N ASP A 710 19.04 -28.38 31.63
CA ASP A 710 18.19 -28.48 32.81
C ASP A 710 16.70 -28.41 32.44
N GLU A 711 16.31 -27.45 31.57
CA GLU A 711 14.91 -27.35 31.07
C GLU A 711 14.48 -28.58 30.25
N VAL A 712 15.38 -29.18 29.46
CA VAL A 712 15.11 -30.41 28.70
C VAL A 712 14.96 -31.61 29.63
N ALA A 713 15.79 -31.73 30.68
CA ALA A 713 15.71 -32.81 31.66
C ALA A 713 14.39 -32.79 32.44
N GLU A 714 13.88 -31.60 32.78
CA GLU A 714 12.55 -31.46 33.38
C GLU A 714 11.43 -31.93 32.44
N CYS A 715 11.54 -31.61 31.14
CA CYS A 715 10.60 -32.09 30.12
C CYS A 715 10.64 -33.62 30.00
N GLU A 716 11.84 -34.21 29.94
CA GLU A 716 12.02 -35.67 29.86
C GLU A 716 11.47 -36.39 31.10
N ALA A 717 11.67 -35.83 32.30
CA ALA A 717 11.12 -36.37 33.54
C ALA A 717 9.59 -36.40 33.50
N LEU A 718 8.94 -35.33 33.05
CA LEU A 718 7.48 -35.27 32.87
C LEU A 718 6.99 -36.30 31.84
N LEU A 719 7.69 -36.47 30.72
CA LEU A 719 7.35 -37.47 29.68
C LEU A 719 7.50 -38.91 30.17
N LEU A 720 8.49 -39.18 31.02
CA LEU A 720 8.75 -40.50 31.60
C LEU A 720 7.80 -40.82 32.76
N CYS A 721 7.38 -39.85 33.56
CA CYS A 721 6.32 -40.04 34.56
C CYS A 721 4.97 -40.41 33.91
N VAL A 722 4.64 -39.85 32.75
CA VAL A 722 3.46 -40.27 31.95
C VAL A 722 3.57 -41.72 31.50
N ARG A 723 4.79 -42.20 31.17
CA ARG A 723 5.06 -43.60 30.78
C ARG A 723 4.71 -44.60 31.89
N THR A 724 4.86 -44.21 33.16
CA THR A 724 4.49 -45.04 34.33
C THR A 724 3.01 -44.94 34.72
N ALA A 725 2.34 -43.83 34.39
CA ALA A 725 0.91 -43.64 34.68
C ALA A 725 0.00 -44.39 33.69
N GLU A 726 0.41 -44.56 32.43
CA GLU A 726 -0.33 -45.38 31.44
C GLU A 726 -0.46 -46.87 31.86
N SER A 727 0.38 -47.35 32.80
CA SER A 727 0.29 -48.71 33.37
C SER A 727 -0.67 -48.85 34.57
N SER A 728 -1.24 -47.76 35.07
CA SER A 728 -2.21 -47.76 36.17
C SER A 728 -3.52 -47.10 35.72
N THR A 729 -4.53 -47.92 35.43
CA THR A 729 -5.98 -47.59 35.29
C THR A 729 -6.34 -46.18 34.79
N CYS A 730 -6.77 -46.09 33.53
CA CYS A 730 -7.38 -44.90 32.92
C CYS A 730 -8.52 -44.34 33.77
N GLU A 731 -8.33 -43.18 34.39
CA GLU A 731 -9.45 -42.30 34.74
C GLU A 731 -10.01 -41.67 33.46
N GLU A 732 -11.34 -41.62 33.35
CA GLU A 732 -12.15 -41.15 32.23
C GLU A 732 -11.90 -39.67 31.92
N GLY A 733 -10.78 -39.36 31.25
CA GLY A 733 -10.60 -38.08 30.56
C GLY A 733 -11.33 -38.09 29.22
N SER A 734 -11.80 -36.93 28.76
CA SER A 734 -12.40 -36.80 27.42
C SER A 734 -11.41 -37.28 26.35
N THR A 735 -11.90 -37.95 25.29
CA THR A 735 -11.05 -38.40 24.16
C THR A 735 -10.25 -37.26 23.54
N GLU A 736 -10.75 -36.04 23.67
CA GLU A 736 -10.13 -34.84 23.14
C GLU A 736 -8.95 -34.38 24.02
N ASP A 737 -9.04 -34.43 25.37
CA ASP A 737 -7.93 -34.06 26.26
C ASP A 737 -6.66 -34.91 26.01
N MET A 738 -6.87 -36.15 25.54
CA MET A 738 -5.78 -37.04 25.12
C MET A 738 -4.98 -36.48 23.94
N TYR A 739 -5.61 -35.79 22.98
CA TYR A 739 -4.91 -35.19 21.83
C TYR A 739 -3.88 -34.14 22.26
N TYR A 740 -4.18 -33.34 23.29
CA TYR A 740 -3.29 -32.28 23.77
C TYR A 740 -2.14 -32.84 24.58
N LYS A 741 -2.41 -33.85 25.41
CA LYS A 741 -1.36 -34.59 26.12
C LYS A 741 -0.41 -35.25 25.14
N ASP A 742 -0.95 -35.90 24.12
CA ASP A 742 -0.16 -36.57 23.07
C ASP A 742 0.61 -35.54 22.22
N ALA A 743 0.01 -34.42 21.82
CA ALA A 743 0.70 -33.35 21.11
C ALA A 743 1.82 -32.71 21.95
N SER A 744 1.57 -32.44 23.24
CA SER A 744 2.59 -31.98 24.19
C SER A 744 3.73 -32.99 24.33
N CYS A 745 3.40 -34.29 24.31
CA CYS A 745 4.40 -35.35 24.30
C CYS A 745 5.26 -35.32 23.03
N LEU A 746 4.67 -35.11 21.86
CA LEU A 746 5.43 -34.98 20.60
C LEU A 746 6.39 -33.78 20.64
N PHE A 747 5.95 -32.62 21.15
CA PHE A 747 6.83 -31.46 21.35
C PHE A 747 8.02 -31.78 22.26
N GLY A 748 7.75 -32.42 23.41
CA GLY A 748 8.81 -32.81 24.33
C GLY A 748 9.79 -33.84 23.75
N ILE A 749 9.30 -34.81 22.98
CA ILE A 749 10.14 -35.78 22.26
C ILE A 749 11.06 -35.08 21.25
N ILE A 750 10.53 -34.12 20.48
CA ILE A 750 11.31 -33.38 19.49
C ILE A 750 12.38 -32.52 20.14
N ILE A 751 12.05 -31.85 21.25
CA ILE A 751 13.01 -31.06 22.03
C ILE A 751 14.15 -31.95 22.52
N SER A 752 13.85 -33.13 23.06
CA SER A 752 14.86 -34.12 23.48
C SER A 752 15.74 -34.58 22.30
N LEU A 753 15.14 -34.95 21.16
CA LEU A 753 15.87 -35.37 19.96
C LEU A 753 16.78 -34.28 19.39
N LEU A 754 16.28 -33.05 19.29
CA LEU A 754 17.06 -31.89 18.83
C LEU A 754 18.20 -31.57 19.78
N PHE A 755 17.98 -31.64 21.09
CA PHE A 755 19.04 -31.38 22.07
C PHE A 755 20.12 -32.47 22.06
N GLU A 756 19.73 -33.75 21.92
CA GLU A 756 20.68 -34.86 21.85
C GLU A 756 21.59 -34.75 20.63
N GLN A 757 21.03 -34.40 19.48
CA GLN A 757 21.83 -34.19 18.26
C GLN A 757 22.77 -32.98 18.37
N LEU A 758 22.38 -31.93 19.10
CA LEU A 758 23.20 -30.73 19.28
C LEU A 758 24.42 -31.03 20.16
N CYS A 759 24.30 -32.02 21.06
CA CYS A 759 25.38 -32.45 21.93
C CYS A 759 26.40 -33.40 21.26
N ARG A 760 26.15 -33.87 20.03
CA ARG A 760 27.08 -34.80 19.35
C ARG A 760 28.31 -34.05 18.80
N PRO A 761 29.54 -34.58 18.95
CA PRO A 761 30.81 -33.89 18.65
C PRO A 761 31.09 -33.63 17.16
N HIS A 762 30.12 -33.86 16.28
CA HIS A 762 30.18 -33.56 14.86
C HIS A 762 28.90 -32.82 14.49
N ILE A 763 28.96 -31.52 14.17
CA ILE A 763 28.16 -30.86 13.13
C ILE A 763 28.70 -29.43 12.99
N GLY A 764 29.41 -29.21 11.89
CA GLY A 764 29.28 -27.95 11.15
C GLY A 764 27.97 -28.01 10.36
N ALA A 765 27.30 -26.87 10.20
CA ALA A 765 26.02 -26.65 9.52
C ALA A 765 25.63 -27.70 8.45
N GLY A 766 24.94 -28.77 8.87
CA GLY A 766 24.45 -29.85 8.01
C GLY A 766 23.02 -30.27 8.38
N PRO A 767 22.30 -30.97 7.49
CA PRO A 767 20.92 -31.42 7.77
C PRO A 767 20.86 -32.39 8.95
N LEU A 768 19.76 -32.37 9.71
CA LEU A 768 19.52 -33.29 10.84
C LEU A 768 19.74 -34.74 10.40
N LEU A 769 20.31 -35.56 11.29
CA LEU A 769 20.59 -36.96 11.00
C LEU A 769 19.40 -37.84 11.40
N PRO A 770 19.16 -38.97 10.71
CA PRO A 770 18.15 -39.94 11.13
C PRO A 770 18.58 -40.65 12.42
N GLU A 771 17.63 -40.88 13.33
CA GLU A 771 17.86 -41.66 14.55
C GLU A 771 17.48 -43.15 14.35
N PRO A 772 18.08 -44.07 15.12
CA PRO A 772 17.69 -45.48 15.10
C PRO A 772 16.24 -45.68 15.56
N SER A 773 15.49 -46.54 14.87
CA SER A 773 14.11 -46.90 15.26
C SER A 773 14.01 -47.56 16.65
N GLU A 774 15.12 -48.02 17.23
CA GLU A 774 15.19 -48.60 18.58
C GLU A 774 15.25 -47.55 19.71
N SER A 775 15.41 -46.26 19.37
CA SER A 775 15.35 -45.18 20.34
C SER A 775 13.97 -45.12 20.99
N TRP A 776 13.93 -44.97 22.32
CA TRP A 776 12.66 -44.85 23.06
C TRP A 776 11.86 -43.61 22.62
N GLN A 777 12.54 -42.54 22.17
CA GLN A 777 11.92 -41.32 21.66
C GLN A 777 11.12 -41.62 20.38
N VAL A 778 11.74 -42.31 19.42
CA VAL A 778 11.11 -42.69 18.14
C VAL A 778 9.98 -43.69 18.36
N ASP A 779 10.19 -44.74 19.16
CA ASP A 779 9.15 -45.73 19.46
C ASP A 779 7.91 -45.09 20.12
N LYS A 780 8.11 -44.19 21.09
CA LYS A 780 7.01 -43.47 21.74
C LYS A 780 6.26 -42.56 20.76
N ALA A 781 6.98 -41.82 19.91
CA ALA A 781 6.36 -40.97 18.89
C ALA A 781 5.50 -41.79 17.90
N MET A 782 6.03 -42.92 17.42
CA MET A 782 5.29 -43.78 16.48
C MET A 782 4.07 -44.45 17.12
N ARG A 783 4.13 -44.81 18.41
CA ARG A 783 2.96 -45.31 19.15
C ARG A 783 1.84 -44.27 19.25
N ILE A 784 2.20 -42.99 19.45
CA ILE A 784 1.23 -41.89 19.46
C ILE A 784 0.58 -41.73 18.08
N LEU A 785 1.37 -41.69 17.00
CA LEU A 785 0.82 -41.50 15.65
C LEU A 785 -0.09 -42.67 15.21
N ARG A 786 0.32 -43.92 15.48
CA ARG A 786 -0.50 -45.10 15.15
C ARG A 786 -1.79 -45.18 15.97
N ARG A 787 -1.80 -44.64 17.19
CA ARG A 787 -3.03 -44.55 18.02
C ARG A 787 -4.08 -43.66 17.35
N HIS A 788 -3.67 -42.66 16.58
CA HIS A 788 -4.54 -41.63 16.00
C HIS A 788 -4.74 -41.73 14.48
N GLU A 789 -4.28 -42.80 13.82
CA GLU A 789 -4.31 -42.98 12.35
C GLU A 789 -5.72 -42.83 11.72
N HIS A 790 -6.79 -42.97 12.51
CA HIS A 790 -8.18 -42.82 12.05
C HIS A 790 -8.98 -41.76 12.83
N ALA A 791 -8.33 -40.97 13.69
CA ALA A 791 -8.99 -39.97 14.50
C ALA A 791 -9.09 -38.62 13.77
N GLU A 792 -10.27 -38.30 13.21
CA GLU A 792 -10.47 -36.99 12.53
C GLU A 792 -10.17 -35.79 13.44
N GLY A 793 -10.49 -35.90 14.74
CA GLY A 793 -10.22 -34.84 15.72
C GLY A 793 -8.73 -34.52 15.87
N TRP A 794 -7.88 -35.56 15.82
CA TRP A 794 -6.42 -35.42 15.83
C TRP A 794 -5.91 -34.70 14.59
N SER A 795 -6.40 -35.08 13.40
CA SER A 795 -5.98 -34.49 12.13
C SER A 795 -6.51 -33.05 11.94
N ARG A 796 -7.62 -32.67 12.59
CA ARG A 796 -8.11 -31.27 12.62
C ARG A 796 -7.31 -30.38 13.58
N CYS A 797 -6.58 -30.97 14.52
CA CYS A 797 -5.82 -30.25 15.53
C CYS A 797 -4.49 -29.74 14.95
N PHE A 798 -4.38 -28.43 14.72
CA PHE A 798 -3.24 -27.86 13.99
C PHE A 798 -1.92 -27.82 14.78
N ILE A 799 -1.96 -27.88 16.11
CA ILE A 799 -0.76 -27.88 16.96
C ILE A 799 0.14 -29.10 16.72
N GLY A 800 -0.41 -30.19 16.19
CA GLY A 800 0.34 -31.39 15.83
C GLY A 800 1.09 -31.30 14.50
N ASN A 801 0.80 -30.30 13.65
CA ASN A 801 1.35 -30.23 12.30
C ASN A 801 2.89 -30.09 12.30
N TRP A 802 3.42 -29.14 13.07
CA TRP A 802 4.87 -28.92 13.14
C TRP A 802 5.63 -30.07 13.84
N PRO A 803 5.11 -30.64 14.95
CA PRO A 803 5.72 -31.82 15.55
C PRO A 803 5.82 -33.02 14.61
N VAL A 804 4.71 -33.38 13.95
CA VAL A 804 4.67 -34.50 13.00
C VAL A 804 5.66 -34.29 11.86
N TYR A 805 5.70 -33.07 11.31
CA TYR A 805 6.65 -32.68 10.28
C TYR A 805 8.10 -32.85 10.75
N THR A 806 8.45 -32.29 11.91
CA THR A 806 9.83 -32.33 12.43
C THR A 806 10.26 -33.76 12.79
N LEU A 807 9.35 -34.59 13.27
CA LEU A 807 9.60 -36.02 13.50
C LEU A 807 10.00 -36.76 12.21
N GLY A 808 9.43 -36.38 11.06
CA GLY A 808 9.75 -36.95 9.76
C GLY A 808 11.23 -36.86 9.39
N LEU A 809 11.95 -35.90 9.95
CA LEU A 809 13.38 -35.70 9.72
C LEU A 809 14.24 -36.74 10.43
N PHE A 810 13.76 -37.32 11.53
CA PHE A 810 14.48 -38.33 12.29
C PHE A 810 14.22 -39.75 11.78
N MET A 811 13.24 -39.95 10.88
CA MET A 811 12.84 -41.28 10.42
C MET A 811 13.80 -41.87 9.38
N LYS A 812 14.34 -43.06 9.70
CA LYS A 812 15.17 -43.87 8.78
C LYS A 812 14.37 -44.93 8.00
N SER A 813 13.41 -45.57 8.66
CA SER A 813 12.63 -46.67 8.09
C SER A 813 11.56 -46.17 7.12
N HIS A 814 11.40 -46.84 5.98
CA HIS A 814 10.33 -46.53 5.02
C HIS A 814 8.95 -46.67 5.67
N ASN A 815 8.76 -47.64 6.57
CA ASN A 815 7.49 -47.84 7.25
C ASN A 815 7.13 -46.67 8.17
N ASP A 816 8.11 -46.08 8.85
CA ASP A 816 7.87 -44.96 9.76
C ASP A 816 7.66 -43.65 9.00
N GLN A 817 8.37 -43.46 7.88
CA GLN A 817 8.11 -42.37 6.93
C GLN A 817 6.68 -42.43 6.37
N GLU A 818 6.17 -43.63 6.11
CA GLU A 818 4.84 -43.83 5.52
C GLU A 818 3.69 -43.46 6.47
N VAL A 819 3.85 -43.75 7.76
CA VAL A 819 2.89 -43.31 8.79
C VAL A 819 2.83 -41.78 8.85
N ILE A 820 3.99 -41.10 8.79
CA ILE A 820 4.05 -39.62 8.82
C ILE A 820 3.45 -39.03 7.54
N ARG A 821 3.73 -39.65 6.38
CA ARG A 821 3.15 -39.25 5.09
C ARG A 821 1.63 -39.33 5.13
N ASN A 822 1.07 -40.43 5.62
CA ASN A 822 -0.36 -40.64 5.74
C ASN A 822 -1.01 -39.64 6.71
N ASP A 823 -0.40 -39.39 7.87
CA ASP A 823 -0.92 -38.42 8.85
C ASP A 823 -0.94 -36.98 8.28
N LEU A 824 0.14 -36.54 7.61
CA LEU A 824 0.18 -35.23 6.95
C LEU A 824 -0.83 -35.12 5.79
N GLN A 825 -0.98 -36.18 5.00
CA GLN A 825 -1.95 -36.22 3.90
C GLN A 825 -3.40 -36.12 4.42
N GLN A 826 -3.69 -36.79 5.54
CA GLN A 826 -5.00 -36.74 6.20
C GLN A 826 -5.28 -35.36 6.82
N ARG A 827 -4.26 -34.75 7.45
CA ARG A 827 -4.35 -33.36 7.93
C ARG A 827 -4.65 -32.39 6.79
N TRP A 828 -3.96 -32.53 5.65
CA TRP A 828 -4.20 -31.71 4.47
C TRP A 828 -5.63 -31.87 3.93
N SER A 829 -6.11 -33.11 3.79
CA SER A 829 -7.45 -33.38 3.23
C SER A 829 -8.59 -32.84 4.10
N LEU A 830 -8.41 -32.80 5.42
CA LEU A 830 -9.41 -32.32 6.37
C LEU A 830 -9.36 -30.81 6.63
N THR A 831 -8.17 -30.20 6.62
CA THR A 831 -7.99 -28.80 7.02
C THR A 831 -7.77 -27.85 5.85
N GLY A 832 -7.18 -28.33 4.75
CA GLY A 832 -6.79 -27.47 3.63
C GLY A 832 -5.66 -26.48 3.93
N PHE A 833 -4.82 -26.76 4.93
CA PHE A 833 -3.77 -25.84 5.36
C PHE A 833 -2.57 -25.93 4.42
N SER A 834 -2.28 -24.87 3.66
CA SER A 834 -1.18 -24.88 2.66
C SER A 834 0.17 -25.17 3.30
N GLN A 835 0.33 -24.82 4.58
CA GLN A 835 1.48 -25.17 5.40
C GLN A 835 1.74 -26.69 5.47
N VAL A 836 0.70 -27.52 5.61
CA VAL A 836 0.85 -28.98 5.70
C VAL A 836 1.37 -29.54 4.36
N CYS A 837 0.85 -29.03 3.25
CA CYS A 837 1.35 -29.37 1.92
C CYS A 837 2.83 -28.98 1.74
N ARG A 838 3.26 -27.84 2.31
CA ARG A 838 4.67 -27.41 2.29
C ARG A 838 5.56 -28.33 3.14
N PHE A 839 5.11 -28.70 4.34
CA PHE A 839 5.82 -29.65 5.21
C PHE A 839 6.01 -31.01 4.55
N GLN A 840 4.96 -31.52 3.89
CA GLN A 840 5.03 -32.77 3.15
C GLN A 840 6.03 -32.67 1.98
N GLY A 841 5.97 -31.61 1.18
CA GLY A 841 6.90 -31.41 0.06
C GLY A 841 8.36 -31.30 0.51
N ASP A 842 8.60 -30.65 1.64
CA ASP A 842 9.94 -30.52 2.25
C ASP A 842 10.50 -31.87 2.71
N LEU A 843 9.67 -32.69 3.38
CA LEU A 843 10.06 -34.04 3.79
C LEU A 843 10.37 -34.95 2.60
N GLU A 844 9.54 -34.91 1.55
CA GLU A 844 9.81 -35.70 0.34
C GLU A 844 11.14 -35.33 -0.31
N HIS A 845 11.46 -34.04 -0.35
CA HIS A 845 12.75 -33.57 -0.85
C HIS A 845 13.93 -34.10 -0.01
N ILE A 846 13.82 -34.06 1.32
CA ILE A 846 14.86 -34.56 2.25
C ILE A 846 14.99 -36.08 2.17
N TRP A 847 13.88 -36.82 2.11
CA TRP A 847 13.90 -38.27 1.96
C TRP A 847 14.44 -38.70 0.60
N ALA A 848 14.23 -37.92 -0.46
CA ALA A 848 14.85 -38.16 -1.76
C ALA A 848 16.37 -37.89 -1.74
N SER A 849 16.81 -36.78 -1.14
CA SER A 849 18.24 -36.44 -1.09
C SER A 849 19.07 -37.45 -0.28
N ARG A 850 18.48 -38.01 0.79
CA ARG A 850 19.10 -39.07 1.60
C ARG A 850 19.17 -40.41 0.87
N ARG A 851 18.23 -40.70 -0.04
CA ARG A 851 18.27 -41.92 -0.87
C ARG A 851 19.41 -41.83 -1.89
N SER A 852 19.58 -40.69 -2.56
CA SER A 852 20.67 -40.50 -3.52
C SER A 852 22.06 -40.55 -2.90
N SER A 853 22.24 -40.03 -1.68
CA SER A 853 23.55 -40.08 -1.01
C SER A 853 23.97 -41.51 -0.62
N VAL A 854 23.01 -42.34 -0.21
CA VAL A 854 23.25 -43.76 0.11
C VAL A 854 23.56 -44.57 -1.16
N GLU A 855 22.90 -44.26 -2.28
CA GLU A 855 23.22 -44.89 -3.58
C GLU A 855 24.63 -44.51 -4.07
N GLU A 856 25.04 -43.24 -3.95
CA GLU A 856 26.41 -42.78 -4.28
C GLU A 856 27.49 -43.40 -3.36
N GLU A 857 27.21 -43.58 -2.07
CA GLU A 857 28.11 -44.28 -1.14
C GLU A 857 28.19 -45.79 -1.42
N SER A 858 27.14 -46.41 -1.98
CA SER A 858 27.16 -47.84 -2.35
C SER A 858 27.89 -48.12 -3.68
N LEU A 859 28.03 -47.09 -4.52
CA LEU A 859 28.72 -47.14 -5.82
C LEU A 859 30.21 -46.79 -5.73
N ARG A 860 30.66 -46.22 -4.61
CA ARG A 860 32.07 -45.99 -4.27
C ARG A 860 32.62 -47.12 -3.42
#